data_AF-A0A2G9UYW7-F1
#
_entry.id   AF-A0A2G9UYW7-F1
#
_cell.length_a   1.000
_cell.length_b   1.000
_cell.length_c   1.000
_cell.angle_alpha   90.00
_cell.angle_beta   90.00
_cell.angle_gamma   90.00
#
_symmetry.space_group_name_H-M   'P 1'
#
loop_
_entity.id
_entity.type
_entity.pdbx_description
1 polymer ?
#
loop_
_entity_poly.entity_id
_entity_poly.type
_entity_poly.pdbx_seq_one_letter_code
_entity_poly.pdbx_strand_id
1 'polypeptide(L)'
;MAVKLSGKQSWLTRMGTVLDETLKKHALMENPDGDTEDGSSQHRLRRIRQERQELEINMANLQQALDNYIAAADELQPPPDENQLVKIEQNIDSAQAVHLRGQNRVTEISLILEESADIPISQTASNETVTPRLAPLQIPRFDGRLWEWDHFWGVFDAVVHKRNFSKIKKLSYMLEALQGPAKDTVNRLQITADNYDIAIQLLRKKYDNQEAVVNQLLQNLHDIQPESTTVTDQINTLDRILPIISQLERKGENTDTQQMRRTILEKFSEKIQRAMLKKKASSQKPSWTTKQLLQDLQDFFEMEAQIQNIRGTMSEEFNISTPSLARKTKLLNQNNRSFQCFYCNANDHAPKSCPRYPTIDQQLQLIRQRNCENCGSREHRPKNCTRGACRQCKEKGHHTSICQKLFMSLPPTTQPSRNAPQNTQPGGHATKKTPSKQNSAAATSKKSSTLSHIDNQDVQHQQDVPQNLINDNIEVSITHTTIIDWLELSETATKLLFRDKRSRLFLLDGNRQSSLLSFCTYVQWVPGSDVIVAQSGNSLHVWYNPALPDQVTTTAIKGEIEGVLRDAERTEVIVQEENAKVAYELDSVQIDFGSALEAGDLDKAAAFLDHYKVDDAYSMWNKVAQIALEQSNFFVAQRCFAALNDYPRARAAFRLTEMAEVTAKEIGGDGTQHWKIRANAAQLLRKFKEAEKIYLENNAIEEAIEMYQLLQKWDEALDIAKAVNYPGFDQLKANYYRTLFDTGQDAKAAELKIADGDVAGAVSLYMKAKKPVQALETALSDSSLSNDHQLMASIASQLMQSHIYDKAGELYEHMRDFEKALECYTNGQTFNKAIQLARFAAPEKVVSLEEQWGDYLVSEGQHDASINHFLEANSLVKAAEAAIQAKEWGKAVQIVDVIQDSHISSDFYGRIAAHYATTEELDRAERLYVEANLQKEAIAMYIKNNRWADAYRLSEEFLGKEETFALYEAKAEELEQQGRYADAEQLYVSIGMSNRAVLMYKNAERNDDVIRLVEKYHGEHLQDTHKRLGMEHEERGDLRSAEEEYLKAGDIKAAINMYREKEMWTDAYRLARSEGGEQEQKQVALLWAKSLGGEAGVKLLNKFGMLNEAIDHFSEIGTFDFAFELARLGAKERLPGIDLNEAATKKEVIWTRSPDVILH
;
A
#
# COMPACT_ATOMS: atom_id res chain seq x y z
N MET A 1 41.90 31.23 -23.40
CA MET A 1 40.48 30.86 -23.60
C MET A 1 39.47 31.86 -23.02
N ALA A 2 39.66 32.45 -21.83
CA ALA A 2 38.69 33.34 -21.18
C ALA A 2 38.00 34.42 -22.08
N VAL A 3 38.72 35.01 -23.04
CA VAL A 3 38.15 35.97 -24.01
C VAL A 3 37.08 35.35 -24.93
N LYS A 4 37.20 34.06 -25.28
CA LYS A 4 36.15 33.34 -26.04
C LYS A 4 34.88 33.20 -25.21
N LEU A 5 35.00 32.83 -23.93
CA LEU A 5 33.84 32.66 -23.04
C LEU A 5 33.09 33.99 -22.85
N SER A 6 33.79 35.10 -22.59
CA SER A 6 33.11 36.40 -22.45
C SER A 6 32.49 36.90 -23.76
N GLY A 7 33.10 36.57 -24.91
CA GLY A 7 32.51 36.83 -26.22
C GLY A 7 31.22 36.03 -26.47
N LYS A 8 31.21 34.74 -26.10
CA LYS A 8 30.01 33.89 -26.15
C LYS A 8 28.94 34.33 -25.13
N GLN A 9 29.33 34.73 -23.93
CA GLN A 9 28.43 35.31 -22.92
C GLN A 9 27.78 36.59 -23.45
N SER A 10 28.56 37.51 -24.02
CA SER A 10 28.03 38.75 -24.62
C SER A 10 27.05 38.46 -25.76
N TRP A 11 27.32 37.44 -26.58
CA TRP A 11 26.38 37.01 -27.62
C TRP A 11 25.10 36.39 -27.04
N LEU A 12 25.22 35.52 -26.02
CA LEU A 12 24.10 34.94 -25.28
C LEU A 12 23.19 36.03 -24.68
N THR A 13 23.77 36.96 -23.93
CA THR A 13 23.05 38.10 -23.36
C THR A 13 22.38 38.93 -24.46
N ARG A 14 23.07 39.19 -25.59
CA ARG A 14 22.51 39.95 -26.71
C ARG A 14 21.33 39.25 -27.38
N MET A 15 21.39 37.94 -27.59
CA MET A 15 20.23 37.18 -28.11
C MET A 15 19.09 37.14 -27.09
N GLY A 16 19.40 37.07 -25.79
CA GLY A 16 18.42 37.17 -24.72
C GLY A 16 17.70 38.52 -24.72
N THR A 17 18.43 39.64 -24.85
CA THR A 17 17.83 40.97 -24.94
C THR A 17 17.01 41.14 -26.22
N VAL A 18 17.44 40.60 -27.36
CA VAL A 18 16.67 40.66 -28.62
C VAL A 18 15.34 39.89 -28.50
N LEU A 19 15.34 38.72 -27.87
CA LEU A 19 14.10 37.98 -27.63
C LEU A 19 13.19 38.71 -26.62
N ASP A 20 13.75 39.25 -25.53
CA ASP A 20 13.00 40.00 -24.52
C ASP A 20 12.43 41.34 -25.08
N GLU A 21 13.15 42.01 -25.98
CA GLU A 21 12.66 43.18 -26.74
C GLU A 21 11.56 42.82 -27.73
N THR A 22 11.67 41.71 -28.46
CA THR A 22 10.58 41.26 -29.36
C THR A 22 9.34 40.83 -28.57
N LEU A 23 9.50 40.17 -27.42
CA LEU A 23 8.39 39.90 -26.51
C LEU A 23 7.69 41.19 -26.03
N LYS A 24 8.44 42.24 -25.70
CA LYS A 24 7.89 43.56 -25.32
C LYS A 24 7.21 44.28 -26.50
N LYS A 25 7.82 44.26 -27.68
CA LYS A 25 7.26 44.82 -28.94
C LYS A 25 5.88 44.23 -29.27
N HIS A 26 5.69 42.93 -29.00
CA HIS A 26 4.43 42.22 -29.25
C HIS A 26 3.55 42.03 -27.99
N ALA A 27 3.82 42.76 -26.90
CA ALA A 27 2.97 42.82 -25.71
C ALA A 27 1.91 43.94 -25.76
N LEU A 28 2.05 44.94 -26.65
CA LEU A 28 1.21 46.15 -26.66
C LEU A 28 0.02 46.14 -27.63
N MET A 29 -0.27 45.02 -28.30
CA MET A 29 -1.37 44.92 -29.29
C MET A 29 -2.69 44.39 -28.69
N GLU A 30 -3.10 44.91 -27.53
CA GLU A 30 -4.33 44.51 -26.82
C GLU A 30 -5.47 45.55 -26.85
N ASN A 31 -5.26 46.75 -27.42
CA ASN A 31 -6.34 47.73 -27.60
C ASN A 31 -7.07 47.53 -28.95
N PRO A 32 -8.41 47.36 -28.98
CA PRO A 32 -9.16 47.20 -30.23
C PRO A 32 -9.47 48.50 -30.99
N ASP A 33 -9.38 49.66 -30.34
CA ASP A 33 -9.92 50.92 -30.85
C ASP A 33 -8.83 51.87 -31.37
N GLY A 34 -8.86 52.14 -32.68
CA GLY A 34 -7.97 53.08 -33.35
C GLY A 34 -7.86 52.84 -34.86
N ASP A 35 -8.84 53.35 -35.62
CA ASP A 35 -8.87 53.72 -37.05
C ASP A 35 -7.86 53.01 -37.99
N THR A 36 -8.27 52.27 -39.02
CA THR A 36 -9.13 52.75 -40.14
C THR A 36 -9.81 51.59 -40.89
N GLU A 37 -10.81 51.95 -41.70
CA GLU A 37 -11.54 51.06 -42.62
C GLU A 37 -10.64 50.43 -43.71
N ASP A 38 -11.12 49.32 -44.29
CA ASP A 38 -10.50 48.49 -45.34
C ASP A 38 -9.13 47.83 -45.04
N GLY A 39 -9.18 46.59 -44.53
CA GLY A 39 -7.95 45.81 -44.29
C GLY A 39 -8.08 44.38 -43.77
N SER A 40 -9.05 43.58 -44.26
CA SER A 40 -9.19 42.09 -44.14
C SER A 40 -8.63 41.38 -42.88
N SER A 41 -9.45 40.54 -42.24
CA SER A 41 -9.02 39.62 -41.16
C SER A 41 -7.76 38.79 -41.50
N GLN A 42 -7.51 38.53 -42.80
CA GLN A 42 -6.30 37.87 -43.28
C GLN A 42 -5.01 38.70 -43.08
N HIS A 43 -5.06 40.04 -43.15
CA HIS A 43 -3.91 40.90 -42.83
C HIS A 43 -3.56 40.84 -41.33
N ARG A 44 -4.56 40.82 -40.45
CA ARG A 44 -4.36 40.61 -39.00
C ARG A 44 -3.71 39.26 -38.73
N LEU A 45 -4.24 38.19 -39.32
CA LEU A 45 -3.68 36.83 -39.19
C LEU A 45 -2.28 36.69 -39.84
N ARG A 46 -2.02 37.38 -40.95
CA ARG A 46 -0.69 37.41 -41.58
C ARG A 46 0.33 38.11 -40.68
N ARG A 47 -0.04 39.20 -40.02
CA ARG A 47 0.79 39.89 -39.02
C ARG A 47 1.07 38.96 -37.84
N ILE A 48 0.05 38.36 -37.23
CA ILE A 48 0.19 37.41 -36.11
C ILE A 48 1.10 36.20 -36.48
N ARG A 49 0.99 35.67 -37.72
CA ARG A 49 1.90 34.62 -38.22
C ARG A 49 3.34 35.10 -38.39
N GLN A 50 3.56 36.34 -38.85
CA GLN A 50 4.89 36.94 -38.92
C GLN A 50 5.49 37.17 -37.52
N GLU A 51 4.68 37.58 -36.54
CA GLU A 51 5.10 37.76 -35.14
C GLU A 51 5.51 36.42 -34.50
N ARG A 52 4.73 35.36 -34.73
CA ARG A 52 5.11 34.00 -34.33
C ARG A 52 6.44 33.57 -34.95
N GLN A 53 6.62 33.81 -36.26
CA GLN A 53 7.84 33.45 -36.97
C GLN A 53 9.07 34.25 -36.48
N GLU A 54 8.91 35.55 -36.17
CA GLU A 54 9.97 36.39 -35.60
C GLU A 54 10.39 35.88 -34.20
N LEU A 55 9.42 35.48 -33.36
CA LEU A 55 9.69 34.88 -32.05
C LEU A 55 10.37 33.51 -32.16
N GLU A 56 9.88 32.60 -33.01
CA GLU A 56 10.47 31.27 -33.23
C GLU A 56 11.94 31.37 -33.71
N ILE A 57 12.25 32.30 -34.62
CA ILE A 57 13.62 32.55 -35.09
C ILE A 57 14.51 33.09 -33.95
N ASN A 58 14.03 34.07 -33.19
CA ASN A 58 14.82 34.66 -32.09
C ASN A 58 15.03 33.67 -30.93
N MET A 59 14.08 32.78 -30.68
CA MET A 59 14.22 31.66 -29.74
C MET A 59 15.28 30.66 -30.22
N ALA A 60 15.25 30.25 -31.50
CA ALA A 60 16.26 29.36 -32.06
C ALA A 60 17.67 29.99 -32.00
N ASN A 61 17.79 31.29 -32.29
CA ASN A 61 19.06 32.04 -32.15
C ASN A 61 19.55 32.09 -30.69
N LEU A 62 18.64 32.28 -29.72
CA LEU A 62 18.98 32.26 -28.30
C LEU A 62 19.40 30.85 -27.83
N GLN A 63 18.70 29.80 -28.25
CA GLN A 63 19.07 28.42 -27.92
C GLN A 63 20.45 28.08 -28.50
N GLN A 64 20.70 28.43 -29.77
CA GLN A 64 22.01 28.24 -30.39
C GLN A 64 23.10 29.05 -29.65
N ALA A 65 22.79 30.24 -29.12
CA ALA A 65 23.72 30.99 -28.28
C ALA A 65 23.98 30.35 -26.92
N LEU A 66 22.98 29.70 -26.34
CA LEU A 66 23.09 28.97 -25.07
C LEU A 66 23.96 27.72 -25.24
N ASP A 67 23.69 26.89 -26.25
CA ASP A 67 24.47 25.69 -26.54
C ASP A 67 25.95 26.03 -26.81
N ASN A 68 26.19 27.11 -27.57
CA ASN A 68 27.54 27.63 -27.84
C ASN A 68 28.24 28.23 -26.61
N TYR A 69 27.49 28.65 -25.59
CA TYR A 69 28.05 29.17 -24.34
C TYR A 69 28.38 28.03 -23.36
N ILE A 70 27.50 27.03 -23.26
CA ILE A 70 27.71 25.81 -22.47
C ILE A 70 28.94 25.06 -22.96
N ALA A 71 29.02 24.75 -24.27
CA ALA A 71 30.20 24.07 -24.83
C ALA A 71 31.51 24.87 -24.61
N ALA A 72 31.44 26.21 -24.64
CA ALA A 72 32.60 27.07 -24.36
C ALA A 72 32.96 27.15 -22.85
N ALA A 73 32.04 26.79 -21.96
CA ALA A 73 32.29 26.65 -20.52
C ALA A 73 32.92 25.29 -20.20
N ASP A 74 32.45 24.22 -20.85
CA ASP A 74 33.01 22.86 -20.69
C ASP A 74 34.46 22.76 -21.21
N GLU A 75 34.83 23.55 -22.22
CA GLU A 75 36.19 23.63 -22.79
C GLU A 75 37.19 24.49 -21.96
N LEU A 76 36.84 24.96 -20.76
CA LEU A 76 37.73 25.80 -19.94
C LEU A 76 38.89 25.01 -19.32
N GLN A 77 40.13 25.50 -19.53
CA GLN A 77 41.34 25.02 -18.87
C GLN A 77 42.10 26.18 -18.19
N PRO A 78 42.42 26.08 -16.88
CA PRO A 78 41.92 25.07 -15.92
C PRO A 78 40.39 25.12 -15.78
N PRO A 79 39.75 24.06 -15.23
CA PRO A 79 38.31 24.03 -15.01
C PRO A 79 37.84 25.20 -14.13
N PRO A 80 36.61 25.71 -14.32
CA PRO A 80 36.12 26.90 -13.64
C PRO A 80 36.05 26.70 -12.11
N ASP A 81 36.44 27.73 -11.37
CA ASP A 81 36.30 27.76 -9.92
C ASP A 81 34.82 27.90 -9.48
N GLU A 82 34.53 27.64 -8.21
CA GLU A 82 33.17 27.66 -7.64
C GLU A 82 32.44 29.00 -7.85
N ASN A 83 33.17 30.13 -7.84
CA ASN A 83 32.59 31.45 -8.12
C ASN A 83 32.38 31.72 -9.62
N GLN A 84 33.10 31.01 -10.50
CA GLN A 84 32.90 31.04 -11.94
C GLN A 84 31.73 30.14 -12.35
N LEU A 85 31.60 28.96 -11.76
CA LEU A 85 30.47 28.03 -11.95
C LEU A 85 29.13 28.72 -11.62
N VAL A 86 29.01 29.32 -10.43
CA VAL A 86 27.79 30.06 -10.03
C VAL A 86 27.43 31.17 -11.03
N LYS A 87 28.41 31.84 -11.66
CA LYS A 87 28.15 32.86 -12.69
C LYS A 87 27.76 32.25 -14.04
N ILE A 88 28.31 31.09 -14.41
CA ILE A 88 27.95 30.36 -15.62
C ILE A 88 26.49 29.87 -15.49
N GLU A 89 26.13 29.27 -14.36
CA GLU A 89 24.76 28.85 -14.03
C GLU A 89 23.78 30.03 -14.08
N GLN A 90 24.08 31.15 -13.41
CA GLN A 90 23.23 32.35 -13.45
C GLN A 90 23.00 32.89 -14.87
N ASN A 91 23.98 32.81 -15.77
CA ASN A 91 23.81 33.20 -17.18
C ASN A 91 22.93 32.20 -17.95
N ILE A 92 23.06 30.90 -17.68
CA ILE A 92 22.24 29.83 -18.28
C ILE A 92 20.78 29.98 -17.83
N ASP A 93 20.53 30.09 -16.52
CA ASP A 93 19.19 30.28 -15.95
C ASP A 93 18.50 31.52 -16.51
N SER A 94 19.23 32.64 -16.60
CA SER A 94 18.70 33.89 -17.17
C SER A 94 18.31 33.74 -18.64
N ALA A 95 19.10 33.04 -19.45
CA ALA A 95 18.77 32.76 -20.85
C ALA A 95 17.57 31.81 -20.99
N GLN A 96 17.53 30.73 -20.21
CA GLN A 96 16.43 29.77 -20.20
C GLN A 96 15.11 30.41 -19.76
N ALA A 97 15.13 31.32 -18.77
CA ALA A 97 13.96 32.05 -18.30
C ALA A 97 13.39 33.05 -19.34
N VAL A 98 14.22 33.59 -20.23
CA VAL A 98 13.74 34.38 -21.39
C VAL A 98 13.18 33.44 -22.47
N HIS A 99 13.87 32.34 -22.77
CA HIS A 99 13.44 31.36 -23.77
C HIS A 99 12.07 30.73 -23.43
N LEU A 100 11.84 30.38 -22.16
CA LEU A 100 10.55 29.85 -21.67
C LEU A 100 9.40 30.87 -21.82
N ARG A 101 9.67 32.16 -21.58
CA ARG A 101 8.68 33.23 -21.86
C ARG A 101 8.38 33.34 -23.36
N GLY A 102 9.38 33.11 -24.21
CA GLY A 102 9.20 32.94 -25.66
C GLY A 102 8.26 31.78 -26.00
N GLN A 103 8.53 30.58 -25.47
CA GLN A 103 7.72 29.38 -25.70
C GLN A 103 6.26 29.58 -25.29
N ASN A 104 6.01 30.21 -24.15
CA ASN A 104 4.65 30.50 -23.68
C ASN A 104 3.91 31.43 -24.66
N ARG A 105 4.55 32.51 -25.14
CA ARG A 105 3.93 33.45 -26.09
C ARG A 105 3.71 32.84 -27.47
N VAL A 106 4.60 31.99 -27.96
CA VAL A 106 4.41 31.21 -29.20
C VAL A 106 3.24 30.22 -29.07
N THR A 107 3.07 29.61 -27.90
CA THR A 107 1.95 28.70 -27.60
C THR A 107 0.62 29.46 -27.58
N GLU A 108 0.57 30.61 -26.92
CA GLU A 108 -0.58 31.51 -26.89
C GLU A 108 -0.98 32.00 -28.29
N ILE A 109 -0.01 32.46 -29.10
CA ILE A 109 -0.25 32.87 -30.49
C ILE A 109 -0.73 31.69 -31.34
N SER A 110 -0.24 30.46 -31.07
CA SER A 110 -0.69 29.28 -31.81
C SER A 110 -2.16 28.93 -31.50
N LEU A 111 -2.60 29.08 -30.25
CA LEU A 111 -4.01 28.92 -29.88
C LEU A 111 -4.91 29.97 -30.57
N ILE A 112 -4.48 31.23 -30.61
CA ILE A 112 -5.20 32.32 -31.32
C ILE A 112 -5.31 32.02 -32.83
N LEU A 113 -4.26 31.42 -33.43
CA LEU A 113 -4.28 31.01 -34.83
C LEU A 113 -5.20 29.80 -35.08
N GLU A 114 -5.29 28.85 -34.14
CA GLU A 114 -6.23 27.72 -34.21
C GLU A 114 -7.69 28.18 -34.07
N GLU A 115 -8.03 29.02 -33.09
CA GLU A 115 -9.38 29.58 -32.91
C GLU A 115 -9.87 30.38 -34.14
N SER A 116 -8.94 30.96 -34.92
CA SER A 116 -9.25 31.69 -36.16
C SER A 116 -9.45 30.81 -37.40
N ALA A 117 -9.13 29.51 -37.33
CA ALA A 117 -9.19 28.59 -38.47
C ALA A 117 -10.57 27.92 -38.63
N ASP A 118 -11.34 27.77 -37.55
CA ASP A 118 -12.62 27.07 -37.51
C ASP A 118 -13.84 27.99 -37.75
N ILE A 119 -13.88 28.69 -38.90
CA ILE A 119 -15.10 29.35 -39.38
C ILE A 119 -15.57 28.77 -40.74
N PRO A 120 -16.41 27.73 -40.72
CA PRO A 120 -17.43 27.47 -41.73
C PRO A 120 -18.72 28.27 -41.44
N ILE A 121 -19.41 28.68 -42.50
CA ILE A 121 -20.60 29.55 -42.45
C ILE A 121 -21.90 28.71 -42.43
N SER A 122 -22.97 29.26 -41.83
CA SER A 122 -24.35 28.74 -41.69
C SER A 122 -24.57 27.67 -40.59
N GLN A 123 -25.17 28.02 -39.44
CA GLN A 123 -26.64 28.11 -39.18
C GLN A 123 -27.34 26.73 -39.18
N THR A 124 -28.22 26.31 -38.25
CA THR A 124 -28.73 26.79 -36.94
C THR A 124 -29.61 25.64 -36.39
N ALA A 125 -29.75 25.34 -35.09
CA ALA A 125 -29.03 25.69 -33.86
C ALA A 125 -29.50 24.74 -32.73
N SER A 126 -28.87 24.76 -31.53
CA SER A 126 -29.32 24.00 -30.35
C SER A 126 -29.18 24.81 -29.07
N ASN A 127 -30.27 24.91 -28.28
CA ASN A 127 -30.28 25.65 -27.02
C ASN A 127 -29.29 25.07 -26.01
N GLU A 128 -28.53 25.95 -25.36
CA GLU A 128 -27.84 25.62 -24.12
C GLU A 128 -28.85 25.49 -22.97
N THR A 129 -28.78 24.41 -22.19
CA THR A 129 -29.27 24.40 -20.82
C THR A 129 -28.15 24.00 -19.86
N VAL A 130 -27.62 25.03 -19.22
CA VAL A 130 -26.81 25.08 -17.99
C VAL A 130 -26.71 23.74 -17.24
N THR A 131 -25.51 23.17 -17.23
CA THR A 131 -25.15 22.09 -16.30
C THR A 131 -24.86 22.66 -14.91
N PRO A 132 -25.38 22.07 -13.81
CA PRO A 132 -24.95 22.46 -12.47
C PRO A 132 -23.50 22.00 -12.26
N ARG A 133 -22.59 22.96 -12.03
CA ARG A 133 -21.17 22.69 -11.71
C ARG A 133 -21.06 21.96 -10.37
N LEU A 134 -20.91 20.64 -10.41
CA LEU A 134 -20.11 19.95 -9.40
C LEU A 134 -18.64 20.39 -9.54
N ALA A 135 -17.93 20.50 -8.42
CA ALA A 135 -16.53 20.87 -8.43
C ALA A 135 -15.72 19.89 -9.30
N PRO A 136 -14.83 20.36 -10.18
CA PRO A 136 -14.04 19.48 -11.03
C PRO A 136 -13.14 18.59 -10.16
N LEU A 137 -13.25 17.28 -10.36
CA LEU A 137 -12.36 16.28 -9.76
C LEU A 137 -10.92 16.68 -10.05
N GLN A 138 -10.20 17.08 -8.99
CA GLN A 138 -8.79 17.42 -9.08
C GLN A 138 -8.01 16.16 -9.44
N ILE A 139 -7.13 16.24 -10.43
CA ILE A 139 -6.27 15.11 -10.79
C ILE A 139 -5.31 14.88 -9.62
N PRO A 140 -5.30 13.70 -8.97
CA PRO A 140 -4.42 13.43 -7.85
C PRO A 140 -2.96 13.49 -8.30
N ARG A 141 -2.10 13.98 -7.42
CA ARG A 141 -0.66 14.06 -7.67
C ARG A 141 -0.03 12.68 -7.45
N PHE A 142 0.76 12.20 -8.40
CA PHE A 142 1.39 10.87 -8.34
C PHE A 142 2.91 10.97 -8.36
N ASP A 143 3.55 10.47 -7.31
CA ASP A 143 5.00 10.55 -7.09
C ASP A 143 5.77 9.29 -7.53
N GLY A 144 5.08 8.16 -7.70
CA GLY A 144 5.67 6.87 -8.09
C GLY A 144 5.46 5.73 -7.09
N ARG A 145 4.64 5.90 -6.05
CA ARG A 145 4.30 4.81 -5.11
C ARG A 145 3.35 3.80 -5.74
N LEU A 146 3.77 2.52 -5.79
CA LEU A 146 3.05 1.44 -6.48
C LEU A 146 1.59 1.26 -6.03
N TRP A 147 1.29 1.42 -4.74
CA TRP A 147 -0.07 1.29 -4.21
C TRP A 147 -1.00 2.47 -4.55
N GLU A 148 -0.46 3.62 -4.97
CA GLU A 148 -1.26 4.78 -5.41
C GLU A 148 -1.58 4.74 -6.90
N TRP A 149 -0.95 3.83 -7.66
CA TRP A 149 -1.10 3.71 -9.11
C TRP A 149 -2.54 3.44 -9.55
N ASP A 150 -3.21 2.44 -8.95
CA ASP A 150 -4.61 2.07 -9.27
C ASP A 150 -5.56 3.26 -9.05
N HIS A 151 -5.34 4.05 -8.00
CA HIS A 151 -6.13 5.24 -7.68
C HIS A 151 -5.85 6.40 -8.65
N PHE A 152 -4.57 6.73 -8.86
CA PHE A 152 -4.14 7.78 -9.77
C PHE A 152 -4.62 7.50 -11.20
N TRP A 153 -4.31 6.30 -11.72
CA TRP A 153 -4.68 5.93 -13.08
C TRP A 153 -6.20 5.88 -13.26
N GLY A 154 -6.95 5.37 -12.27
CA GLY A 154 -8.42 5.38 -12.31
C GLY A 154 -9.04 6.78 -12.45
N VAL A 155 -8.52 7.78 -11.73
CA VAL A 155 -8.99 9.17 -11.83
C VAL A 155 -8.49 9.82 -13.11
N PHE A 156 -7.21 9.64 -13.47
CA PHE A 156 -6.64 10.21 -14.69
C PHE A 156 -7.30 9.66 -15.96
N ASP A 157 -7.65 8.37 -15.97
CA ASP A 157 -8.35 7.71 -17.07
C ASP A 157 -9.75 8.32 -17.30
N ALA A 158 -10.52 8.51 -16.22
CA ALA A 158 -11.87 9.08 -16.28
C ALA A 158 -11.90 10.60 -16.55
N VAL A 159 -10.92 11.36 -16.06
CA VAL A 159 -10.89 12.83 -16.16
C VAL A 159 -10.16 13.31 -17.42
N VAL A 160 -9.11 12.62 -17.88
CA VAL A 160 -8.24 13.07 -18.98
C VAL A 160 -8.18 12.07 -20.13
N HIS A 161 -7.87 10.79 -19.89
CA HIS A 161 -7.58 9.83 -20.97
C HIS A 161 -8.81 9.56 -21.85
N LYS A 162 -9.97 9.27 -21.25
CA LYS A 162 -11.24 8.97 -21.95
C LYS A 162 -11.96 10.19 -22.52
N ARG A 163 -11.58 11.41 -22.15
CA ARG A 163 -12.19 12.65 -22.69
C ARG A 163 -11.61 13.03 -24.04
N ASN A 164 -12.40 13.74 -24.86
CA ASN A 164 -11.99 14.15 -26.21
C ASN A 164 -11.09 15.40 -26.20
N PHE A 165 -9.90 15.28 -25.60
CA PHE A 165 -8.85 16.30 -25.65
C PHE A 165 -7.75 15.90 -26.65
N SER A 166 -7.06 16.88 -27.24
CA SER A 166 -5.88 16.59 -28.08
C SER A 166 -4.78 15.90 -27.27
N LYS A 167 -4.01 15.01 -27.89
CA LYS A 167 -2.94 14.24 -27.21
C LYS A 167 -1.92 15.15 -26.51
N ILE A 168 -1.64 16.33 -27.09
CA ILE A 168 -0.79 17.38 -26.49
C ILE A 168 -1.39 17.91 -25.19
N LYS A 169 -2.68 18.28 -25.16
CA LYS A 169 -3.37 18.72 -23.94
C LYS A 169 -3.40 17.60 -22.89
N LYS A 170 -3.62 16.34 -23.29
CA LYS A 170 -3.57 15.17 -22.38
C LYS A 170 -2.17 14.94 -21.78
N LEU A 171 -1.11 15.13 -22.56
CA LEU A 171 0.27 15.02 -22.09
C LEU A 171 0.64 16.14 -21.11
N SER A 172 0.17 17.37 -21.36
CA SER A 172 0.35 18.50 -20.43
C SER A 172 -0.26 18.21 -19.05
N TYR A 173 -1.54 17.81 -19.01
CA TYR A 173 -2.21 17.44 -17.76
C TYR A 173 -1.54 16.24 -17.06
N MET A 174 -0.93 15.33 -17.81
CA MET A 174 -0.16 14.23 -17.23
C MET A 174 1.12 14.73 -16.54
N LEU A 175 1.90 15.59 -17.20
CA LEU A 175 3.15 16.14 -16.65
C LEU A 175 2.95 17.09 -15.45
N GLU A 176 1.78 17.72 -15.34
CA GLU A 176 1.36 18.49 -14.17
C GLU A 176 0.96 17.62 -12.97
N ALA A 177 0.32 16.47 -13.22
CA ALA A 177 -0.11 15.54 -12.19
C ALA A 177 1.05 14.68 -11.63
N LEU A 178 2.05 14.38 -12.45
CA LEU A 178 3.22 13.60 -12.04
C LEU A 178 4.20 14.42 -11.17
N GLN A 179 4.87 13.75 -10.23
CA GLN A 179 5.93 14.27 -9.38
C GLN A 179 7.04 13.23 -9.19
N GLY A 180 8.20 13.68 -8.70
CA GLY A 180 9.32 12.82 -8.28
C GLY A 180 9.69 11.73 -9.30
N PRO A 181 10.01 10.51 -8.83
CA PRO A 181 10.39 9.38 -9.68
C PRO A 181 9.41 9.06 -10.82
N ALA A 182 8.09 9.25 -10.63
CA ALA A 182 7.12 9.06 -11.69
C ALA A 182 7.22 10.13 -12.79
N LYS A 183 7.47 11.39 -12.41
CA LYS A 183 7.75 12.46 -13.37
C LYS A 183 9.04 12.20 -14.13
N ASP A 184 10.13 11.87 -13.42
CA ASP A 184 11.45 11.62 -14.02
C ASP A 184 11.44 10.50 -15.07
N THR A 185 10.52 9.54 -14.94
CA THR A 185 10.30 8.44 -15.89
C THR A 185 9.83 8.94 -17.27
N VAL A 186 9.15 10.08 -17.35
CA VAL A 186 8.61 10.67 -18.60
C VAL A 186 9.18 12.07 -18.92
N ASN A 187 9.91 12.69 -17.99
CA ASN A 187 10.43 14.07 -18.11
C ASN A 187 11.43 14.27 -19.27
N ARG A 188 11.91 13.19 -19.90
CA ARG A 188 12.80 13.21 -21.07
C ARG A 188 12.06 13.19 -22.41
N LEU A 189 10.72 13.10 -22.40
CA LEU A 189 9.90 13.11 -23.61
C LEU A 189 9.50 14.55 -23.98
N GLN A 190 9.65 14.90 -25.26
CA GLN A 190 9.15 16.18 -25.78
C GLN A 190 7.61 16.21 -25.79
N ILE A 191 7.02 17.38 -25.54
CA ILE A 191 5.55 17.55 -25.49
C ILE A 191 4.99 17.56 -26.93
N THR A 192 4.82 16.38 -27.51
CA THR A 192 4.25 16.18 -28.85
C THR A 192 3.03 15.25 -28.77
N ALA A 193 2.21 15.23 -29.83
CA ALA A 193 1.03 14.37 -29.88
C ALA A 193 1.38 12.87 -29.82
N ASP A 194 2.50 12.48 -30.44
CA ASP A 194 2.91 11.08 -30.59
C ASP A 194 3.54 10.50 -29.31
N ASN A 195 4.20 11.35 -28.51
CA ASN A 195 4.85 10.93 -27.27
C ASN A 195 3.87 10.64 -26.12
N TYR A 196 2.59 11.01 -26.24
CA TYR A 196 1.58 10.75 -25.20
C TYR A 196 1.36 9.26 -24.94
N ASP A 197 1.26 8.46 -26.01
CA ASP A 197 1.00 7.02 -25.89
C ASP A 197 2.25 6.28 -25.35
N ILE A 198 3.45 6.75 -25.71
CA ILE A 198 4.74 6.25 -25.20
C ILE A 198 4.86 6.53 -23.70
N ALA A 199 4.50 7.73 -23.24
CA ALA A 199 4.54 8.10 -21.83
C ALA A 199 3.62 7.20 -20.97
N ILE A 200 2.43 6.85 -21.47
CA ILE A 200 1.52 5.91 -20.78
C ILE A 200 2.10 4.50 -20.70
N GLN A 201 2.70 4.01 -21.78
CA GLN A 201 3.31 2.67 -21.82
C GLN A 201 4.47 2.55 -20.81
N LEU A 202 5.33 3.58 -20.70
CA LEU A 202 6.43 3.60 -19.75
C LEU A 202 5.95 3.61 -18.28
N LEU A 203 4.92 4.40 -17.97
CA LEU A 203 4.36 4.46 -16.62
C LEU A 203 3.67 3.13 -16.24
N ARG A 204 2.84 2.57 -17.12
CA ARG A 204 2.24 1.23 -16.90
C ARG A 204 3.29 0.16 -16.68
N LYS A 205 4.29 0.06 -17.58
CA LYS A 205 5.36 -0.96 -17.47
C LYS A 205 6.13 -0.90 -16.14
N LYS A 206 6.24 0.28 -15.52
CA LYS A 206 7.01 0.49 -14.29
C LYS A 206 6.17 0.45 -13.01
N TYR A 207 4.89 0.81 -13.07
CA TYR A 207 4.04 0.99 -11.88
C TYR A 207 2.80 0.09 -11.81
N ASP A 208 2.41 -0.57 -12.90
CA ASP A 208 1.28 -1.53 -12.98
C ASP A 208 1.71 -2.95 -12.55
N ASN A 209 2.32 -3.08 -11.37
CA ASN A 209 2.79 -4.35 -10.81
C ASN A 209 1.86 -4.86 -9.70
N GLN A 210 0.94 -5.75 -10.08
CA GLN A 210 -0.08 -6.30 -9.19
C GLN A 210 0.50 -7.22 -8.09
N GLU A 211 1.57 -7.96 -8.39
CA GLU A 211 2.24 -8.90 -7.48
C GLU A 211 2.95 -8.15 -6.33
N ALA A 212 3.61 -7.03 -6.64
CA ALA A 212 4.22 -6.18 -5.62
C ALA A 212 3.18 -5.58 -4.64
N VAL A 213 1.99 -5.23 -5.14
CA VAL A 213 0.89 -4.72 -4.29
C VAL A 213 0.30 -5.83 -3.41
N VAL A 214 0.16 -7.05 -3.93
CA VAL A 214 -0.24 -8.23 -3.12
C VAL A 214 0.76 -8.50 -2.01
N ASN A 215 2.07 -8.55 -2.32
CA ASN A 215 3.12 -8.76 -1.32
C ASN A 215 3.12 -7.66 -0.24
N GLN A 216 2.92 -6.38 -0.62
CA GLN A 216 2.79 -5.30 0.35
C GLN A 216 1.52 -5.41 1.21
N LEU A 217 0.39 -5.88 0.66
CA LEU A 217 -0.84 -6.11 1.43
C LEU A 217 -0.68 -7.25 2.44
N LEU A 218 0.01 -8.33 2.06
CA LEU A 218 0.36 -9.43 2.95
C LEU A 218 1.33 -9.00 4.05
N GLN A 219 2.34 -8.18 3.71
CA GLN A 219 3.26 -7.59 4.69
C GLN A 219 2.51 -6.67 5.67
N ASN A 220 1.65 -5.77 5.16
CA ASN A 220 0.83 -4.89 5.99
C ASN A 220 -0.10 -5.68 6.94
N LEU A 221 -0.63 -6.83 6.51
CA LEU A 221 -1.41 -7.72 7.37
C LEU A 221 -0.55 -8.35 8.48
N HIS A 222 0.70 -8.69 8.17
CA HIS A 222 1.66 -9.24 9.13
C HIS A 222 2.15 -8.19 10.13
N ASP A 223 2.33 -6.93 9.69
CA ASP A 223 2.82 -5.82 10.50
C ASP A 223 1.73 -5.18 11.39
N ILE A 224 0.44 -5.47 11.16
CA ILE A 224 -0.63 -5.09 12.09
C ILE A 224 -0.39 -5.76 13.45
N GLN A 225 -0.30 -4.93 14.49
CA GLN A 225 -0.27 -5.34 15.89
C GLN A 225 -1.31 -4.52 16.66
N PRO A 226 -2.03 -5.10 17.63
CA PRO A 226 -2.99 -4.37 18.44
C PRO A 226 -2.26 -3.40 19.39
N GLU A 227 -2.67 -2.14 19.40
CA GLU A 227 -2.06 -1.10 20.25
C GLU A 227 -2.28 -1.35 21.75
N SER A 228 -3.36 -2.07 22.10
CA SER A 228 -3.58 -2.61 23.45
C SER A 228 -4.57 -3.79 23.47
N THR A 229 -4.80 -4.34 24.66
CA THR A 229 -5.84 -5.35 24.92
C THR A 229 -7.25 -4.75 25.13
N THR A 230 -7.42 -3.43 24.99
CA THR A 230 -8.74 -2.79 25.13
C THR A 230 -9.66 -3.13 23.96
N VAL A 231 -10.96 -3.20 24.23
CA VAL A 231 -11.98 -3.55 23.22
C VAL A 231 -11.95 -2.58 22.03
N THR A 232 -11.74 -1.29 22.27
CA THR A 232 -11.65 -0.27 21.22
C THR A 232 -10.47 -0.49 20.28
N ASP A 233 -9.31 -0.85 20.81
CA ASP A 233 -8.10 -1.04 19.98
C ASP A 233 -8.14 -2.39 19.24
N GLN A 234 -8.82 -3.39 19.82
CA GLN A 234 -9.12 -4.65 19.15
C GLN A 234 -10.14 -4.43 18.00
N ILE A 235 -11.12 -3.54 18.15
CA ILE A 235 -12.02 -3.10 17.05
C ILE A 235 -11.23 -2.38 15.96
N ASN A 236 -10.43 -1.38 16.32
CA ASN A 236 -9.56 -0.66 15.38
C ASN A 236 -8.60 -1.62 14.62
N THR A 237 -8.19 -2.71 15.26
CA THR A 237 -7.37 -3.77 14.64
C THR A 237 -8.17 -4.54 13.59
N LEU A 238 -9.42 -4.92 13.87
CA LEU A 238 -10.30 -5.57 12.90
C LEU A 238 -10.63 -4.65 11.71
N ASP A 239 -10.91 -3.37 11.96
CA ASP A 239 -11.20 -2.37 10.94
C ASP A 239 -10.00 -2.09 10.01
N ARG A 240 -8.77 -2.36 10.46
CA ARG A 240 -7.55 -2.35 9.62
C ARG A 240 -7.36 -3.63 8.82
N ILE A 241 -7.82 -4.78 9.32
CA ILE A 241 -7.71 -6.09 8.65
C ILE A 241 -8.74 -6.24 7.52
N LEU A 242 -9.99 -5.86 7.76
CA LEU A 242 -11.10 -6.03 6.80
C LEU A 242 -10.82 -5.45 5.39
N PRO A 243 -10.28 -4.22 5.23
CA PRO A 243 -9.98 -3.66 3.91
C PRO A 243 -8.84 -4.39 3.20
N ILE A 244 -7.86 -4.92 3.95
CA ILE A 244 -6.72 -5.64 3.38
C ILE A 244 -7.18 -6.98 2.80
N ILE A 245 -7.96 -7.75 3.55
CA ILE A 245 -8.53 -9.03 3.07
C ILE A 245 -9.42 -8.80 1.85
N SER A 246 -10.27 -7.78 1.86
CA SER A 246 -11.12 -7.44 0.70
C SER A 246 -10.32 -7.01 -0.54
N GLN A 247 -9.18 -6.33 -0.37
CA GLN A 247 -8.29 -5.96 -1.47
C GLN A 247 -7.52 -7.17 -2.04
N LEU A 248 -7.11 -8.11 -1.19
CA LEU A 248 -6.50 -9.37 -1.60
C LEU A 248 -7.49 -10.22 -2.42
N GLU A 249 -8.72 -10.40 -1.94
CA GLU A 249 -9.79 -11.11 -2.67
C GLU A 249 -10.07 -10.48 -4.04
N ARG A 250 -10.16 -9.14 -4.12
CA ARG A 250 -10.36 -8.42 -5.38
C ARG A 250 -9.19 -8.51 -6.36
N LYS A 251 -7.97 -8.77 -5.87
CA LYS A 251 -6.77 -9.00 -6.70
C LYS A 251 -6.56 -10.47 -7.06
N GLY A 252 -7.48 -11.36 -6.67
CA GLY A 252 -7.49 -12.78 -7.06
C GLY A 252 -6.75 -13.71 -6.10
N GLU A 253 -6.31 -13.22 -4.94
CA GLU A 253 -5.61 -14.04 -3.95
C GLU A 253 -6.56 -14.95 -3.17
N ASN A 254 -6.07 -16.15 -2.81
CA ASN A 254 -6.84 -17.11 -2.04
C ASN A 254 -6.75 -16.80 -0.53
N THR A 255 -7.68 -15.97 -0.05
CA THR A 255 -7.81 -15.62 1.36
C THR A 255 -8.39 -16.73 2.24
N ASP A 256 -8.95 -17.81 1.67
CA ASP A 256 -9.67 -18.85 2.43
C ASP A 256 -8.76 -19.98 2.98
N THR A 257 -7.47 -19.70 3.17
CA THR A 257 -6.49 -20.67 3.68
C THR A 257 -6.49 -20.77 5.21
N GLN A 258 -6.06 -21.93 5.73
CA GLN A 258 -5.89 -22.12 7.18
C GLN A 258 -4.81 -21.19 7.75
N GLN A 259 -3.79 -20.85 6.95
CA GLN A 259 -2.74 -19.91 7.35
C GLN A 259 -3.31 -18.50 7.51
N MET A 260 -4.12 -18.02 6.56
CA MET A 260 -4.76 -16.70 6.66
C MET A 260 -5.61 -16.58 7.93
N ARG A 261 -6.44 -17.59 8.24
CA ARG A 261 -7.23 -17.64 9.49
C ARG A 261 -6.37 -17.60 10.75
N ARG A 262 -5.25 -18.33 10.76
CA ARG A 262 -4.30 -18.34 11.88
C ARG A 262 -3.68 -16.95 12.08
N THR A 263 -3.13 -16.36 11.01
CA THR A 263 -2.51 -15.03 11.04
C THR A 263 -3.49 -13.95 11.52
N ILE A 264 -4.77 -14.02 11.12
CA ILE A 264 -5.82 -13.09 11.58
C ILE A 264 -6.10 -13.29 13.08
N LEU A 265 -6.27 -14.53 13.55
CA LEU A 265 -6.56 -14.83 14.96
C LEU A 265 -5.42 -14.40 15.89
N GLU A 266 -4.18 -14.57 15.47
CA GLU A 266 -2.97 -14.17 16.21
C GLU A 266 -2.90 -12.66 16.46
N LYS A 267 -3.67 -11.83 15.74
CA LYS A 267 -3.76 -10.36 15.98
C LYS A 267 -4.69 -9.96 17.13
N PHE A 268 -5.51 -10.89 17.63
CA PHE A 268 -6.49 -10.60 18.69
C PHE A 268 -6.08 -11.24 20.02
N SER A 269 -6.55 -10.65 21.12
CA SER A 269 -6.25 -11.12 22.48
C SER A 269 -6.72 -12.57 22.72
N GLU A 270 -6.07 -13.26 23.65
CA GLU A 270 -6.37 -14.67 23.96
C GLU A 270 -7.85 -14.91 24.35
N LYS A 271 -8.49 -13.93 25.01
CA LYS A 271 -9.94 -13.93 25.31
C LYS A 271 -10.77 -14.12 24.03
N ILE A 272 -10.42 -13.40 22.97
CA ILE A 272 -11.13 -13.39 21.68
C ILE A 272 -10.78 -14.63 20.88
N GLN A 273 -9.50 -15.04 20.83
CA GLN A 273 -9.09 -16.31 20.21
C GLN A 273 -9.86 -17.50 20.80
N ARG A 274 -9.94 -17.58 22.15
CA ARG A 274 -10.71 -18.62 22.86
C ARG A 274 -12.22 -18.54 22.56
N ALA A 275 -12.78 -17.35 22.39
CA ALA A 275 -14.19 -17.18 22.01
C ALA A 275 -14.45 -17.68 20.56
N MET A 276 -13.60 -17.31 19.60
CA MET A 276 -13.70 -17.74 18.20
C MET A 276 -13.54 -19.26 18.07
N LEU A 277 -12.55 -19.85 18.76
CA LEU A 277 -12.33 -21.30 18.73
C LEU A 277 -13.48 -22.09 19.38
N LYS A 278 -14.14 -21.55 20.42
CA LYS A 278 -15.39 -22.12 20.95
C LYS A 278 -16.54 -22.02 19.93
N LYS A 279 -16.76 -20.86 19.31
CA LYS A 279 -17.81 -20.65 18.29
C LYS A 279 -17.63 -21.61 17.10
N LYS A 280 -16.38 -21.82 16.67
CA LYS A 280 -15.98 -22.85 15.69
C LYS A 280 -16.34 -24.27 16.14
N ALA A 281 -15.99 -24.65 17.38
CA ALA A 281 -16.25 -26.00 17.90
C ALA A 281 -17.75 -26.31 18.12
N SER A 282 -18.58 -25.28 18.32
CA SER A 282 -20.04 -25.42 18.49
C SER A 282 -20.82 -25.38 17.17
N SER A 283 -20.20 -25.06 16.04
CA SER A 283 -20.88 -24.93 14.74
C SER A 283 -20.81 -26.24 13.94
N GLN A 284 -21.97 -26.78 13.55
CA GLN A 284 -22.07 -28.04 12.81
C GLN A 284 -21.81 -27.91 11.29
N LYS A 285 -21.31 -26.77 10.82
CA LYS A 285 -21.00 -26.54 9.39
C LYS A 285 -19.63 -27.14 9.00
N PRO A 286 -19.48 -27.77 7.82
CA PRO A 286 -18.29 -28.56 7.47
C PRO A 286 -17.02 -27.74 7.14
N SER A 287 -17.12 -26.42 6.90
CA SER A 287 -15.95 -25.56 6.67
C SER A 287 -16.09 -24.20 7.38
N TRP A 288 -15.07 -23.84 8.17
CA TRP A 288 -14.94 -22.52 8.77
C TRP A 288 -14.02 -21.68 7.89
N THR A 289 -14.64 -20.82 7.07
CA THR A 289 -13.95 -19.99 6.08
C THR A 289 -13.42 -18.70 6.69
N THR A 290 -12.49 -18.02 6.02
CA THR A 290 -11.96 -16.71 6.46
C THR A 290 -13.06 -15.66 6.55
N LYS A 291 -14.03 -15.68 5.63
CA LYS A 291 -15.22 -14.83 5.68
C LYS A 291 -16.09 -15.10 6.91
N GLN A 292 -16.26 -16.37 7.29
CA GLN A 292 -17.01 -16.74 8.51
C GLN A 292 -16.26 -16.30 9.78
N LEU A 293 -14.94 -16.43 9.83
CA LEU A 293 -14.12 -15.91 10.94
C LEU A 293 -14.27 -14.38 11.09
N LEU A 294 -14.22 -13.62 10.00
CA LEU A 294 -14.36 -12.17 10.04
C LEU A 294 -15.75 -11.75 10.52
N GLN A 295 -16.81 -12.43 10.07
CA GLN A 295 -18.16 -12.24 10.59
C GLN A 295 -18.23 -12.61 12.09
N ASP A 296 -17.63 -13.74 12.48
CA ASP A 296 -17.65 -14.19 13.88
C ASP A 296 -16.98 -13.19 14.84
N LEU A 297 -15.92 -12.51 14.37
CA LEU A 297 -15.25 -11.42 15.08
C LEU A 297 -16.11 -10.14 15.12
N GLN A 298 -16.74 -9.75 14.01
CA GLN A 298 -17.66 -8.60 13.96
C GLN A 298 -18.82 -8.78 14.95
N ASP A 299 -19.50 -9.93 14.93
CA ASP A 299 -20.57 -10.26 15.89
C ASP A 299 -20.10 -10.13 17.35
N PHE A 300 -18.87 -10.57 17.64
CA PHE A 300 -18.31 -10.55 18.99
C PHE A 300 -18.06 -9.12 19.47
N PHE A 301 -17.49 -8.26 18.62
CA PHE A 301 -17.26 -6.86 18.98
C PHE A 301 -18.55 -6.06 19.07
N GLU A 302 -19.55 -6.35 18.25
CA GLU A 302 -20.87 -5.73 18.34
C GLU A 302 -21.56 -6.07 19.67
N MET A 303 -21.49 -7.33 20.11
CA MET A 303 -21.96 -7.74 21.44
C MET A 303 -21.19 -7.05 22.58
N GLU A 304 -19.86 -6.96 22.50
CA GLU A 304 -19.05 -6.32 23.54
C GLU A 304 -19.30 -4.79 23.59
N ALA A 305 -19.56 -4.14 22.45
CA ALA A 305 -19.98 -2.74 22.37
C ALA A 305 -21.38 -2.49 22.97
N GLN A 306 -22.34 -3.40 22.74
CA GLN A 306 -23.65 -3.36 23.40
C GLN A 306 -23.51 -3.49 24.93
N ILE A 307 -22.63 -4.36 25.41
CA ILE A 307 -22.32 -4.51 26.85
C ILE A 307 -21.69 -3.23 27.43
N GLN A 308 -20.84 -2.53 26.68
CA GLN A 308 -20.29 -1.24 27.12
C GLN A 308 -21.35 -0.13 27.17
N ASN A 309 -22.25 -0.05 26.19
CA ASN A 309 -23.34 0.93 26.21
C ASN A 309 -24.28 0.73 27.41
N ILE A 310 -24.62 -0.53 27.75
CA ILE A 310 -25.42 -0.85 28.95
C ILE A 310 -24.73 -0.35 30.23
N ARG A 311 -23.41 -0.53 30.34
CA ARG A 311 -22.62 0.00 31.47
C ARG A 311 -22.54 1.53 31.48
N GLY A 312 -22.47 2.17 30.31
CA GLY A 312 -22.51 3.62 30.16
C GLY A 312 -23.84 4.21 30.67
N THR A 313 -24.97 3.64 30.26
CA THR A 313 -26.30 4.11 30.68
C THR A 313 -26.54 4.02 32.19
N MET A 314 -25.90 3.07 32.90
CA MET A 314 -26.00 2.98 34.36
C MET A 314 -25.18 4.05 35.11
N SER A 315 -24.35 4.83 34.41
CA SER A 315 -23.46 5.82 35.04
C SER A 315 -23.97 7.27 35.02
N GLU A 316 -25.09 7.55 34.33
CA GLU A 316 -25.66 8.91 34.24
C GLU A 316 -26.69 9.23 35.34
N GLU A 317 -27.30 8.23 35.99
CA GLU A 317 -28.39 8.46 36.96
C GLU A 317 -27.94 8.73 38.41
N PHE A 318 -26.67 8.51 38.77
CA PHE A 318 -26.16 8.70 40.13
C PHE A 318 -25.03 9.74 40.24
N ASN A 319 -25.40 11.02 40.37
CA ASN A 319 -24.46 12.06 40.80
C ASN A 319 -25.13 13.15 41.68
N ILE A 320 -25.14 12.92 43.00
CA ILE A 320 -25.42 13.97 44.02
C ILE A 320 -24.19 14.13 44.93
N SER A 321 -23.39 15.15 44.63
CA SER A 321 -22.64 16.03 45.54
C SER A 321 -21.70 15.49 46.66
N THR A 322 -20.38 15.49 46.36
CA THR A 322 -19.26 16.06 47.19
C THR A 322 -18.83 15.40 48.54
N PRO A 323 -17.60 15.66 49.10
CA PRO A 323 -16.35 16.26 48.56
C PRO A 323 -15.00 15.56 48.89
N SER A 324 -14.07 15.55 47.92
CA SER A 324 -12.60 15.83 48.01
C SER A 324 -11.76 15.55 49.29
N LEU A 325 -10.65 14.78 49.12
CA LEU A 325 -9.22 15.12 49.43
C LEU A 325 -8.31 13.91 49.05
N ALA A 326 -7.58 13.87 47.91
CA ALA A 326 -6.24 14.44 47.67
C ALA A 326 -5.11 13.90 48.60
N ARG A 327 -3.90 13.47 48.17
CA ARG A 327 -3.19 13.48 46.85
C ARG A 327 -1.72 12.99 46.99
N LYS A 328 -1.18 12.22 46.02
CA LYS A 328 0.25 12.10 45.52
C LYS A 328 0.51 10.67 44.97
N THR A 329 1.23 10.37 43.87
CA THR A 329 1.92 11.19 42.84
C THR A 329 2.15 10.39 41.53
N LYS A 330 2.05 11.04 40.35
CA LYS A 330 2.90 10.96 39.11
C LYS A 330 3.70 9.67 38.79
N LEU A 331 3.85 9.15 37.55
CA LEU A 331 3.50 9.50 36.15
C LEU A 331 3.20 8.16 35.40
N LEU A 332 2.40 8.05 34.34
CA LEU A 332 2.60 8.57 32.98
C LEU A 332 1.28 8.47 32.19
N ASN A 333 0.80 9.58 31.62
CA ASN A 333 0.17 9.56 30.29
C ASN A 333 0.10 10.99 29.73
N GLN A 334 0.50 11.19 28.46
CA GLN A 334 0.38 12.47 27.75
C GLN A 334 -0.38 12.24 26.45
N ASN A 335 -1.70 12.41 26.48
CA ASN A 335 -2.49 13.06 25.40
C ASN A 335 -4.00 13.03 25.68
N ASN A 336 -4.44 13.64 26.79
CA ASN A 336 -5.71 14.36 26.79
C ASN A 336 -5.74 15.39 27.93
N ARG A 337 -5.92 16.67 27.60
CA ARG A 337 -6.18 17.72 28.60
C ARG A 337 -7.42 18.47 28.18
N SER A 338 -8.54 18.16 28.84
CA SER A 338 -9.64 19.11 28.95
C SER A 338 -9.10 20.39 29.60
N PHE A 339 -9.25 21.52 28.91
CA PHE A 339 -8.81 22.81 29.41
C PHE A 339 -10.00 23.51 30.04
N GLN A 340 -10.07 23.54 31.37
CA GLN A 340 -11.02 24.41 32.05
C GLN A 340 -10.70 25.88 31.73
N CYS A 341 -11.63 26.54 31.04
CA CYS A 341 -11.56 27.95 30.74
C CYS A 341 -11.62 28.76 32.04
N PHE A 342 -10.51 29.39 32.45
CA PHE A 342 -10.45 30.10 33.74
C PHE A 342 -11.29 31.39 33.80
N TYR A 343 -11.95 31.80 32.71
CA TYR A 343 -12.91 32.90 32.68
C TYR A 343 -14.33 32.45 33.07
N CYS A 344 -14.83 31.34 32.50
CA CYS A 344 -16.20 30.87 32.70
C CYS A 344 -16.32 29.48 33.36
N ASN A 345 -15.19 28.87 33.71
CA ASN A 345 -15.02 27.54 34.33
C ASN A 345 -15.58 26.34 33.54
N ALA A 346 -15.88 26.50 32.25
CA ALA A 346 -16.33 25.42 31.36
C ALA A 346 -15.13 24.69 30.71
N ASN A 347 -15.31 23.42 30.31
CA ASN A 347 -14.23 22.53 29.86
C ASN A 347 -14.20 22.29 28.34
N ASP A 348 -15.12 22.91 27.62
CA ASP A 348 -15.43 22.77 26.19
C ASP A 348 -14.58 23.67 25.27
N HIS A 349 -13.91 24.69 25.82
CA HIS A 349 -13.14 25.65 25.03
C HIS A 349 -11.92 26.24 25.76
N ALA A 350 -10.92 26.67 25.00
CA ALA A 350 -9.74 27.33 25.55
C ALA A 350 -10.04 28.79 25.97
N PRO A 351 -9.38 29.35 27.01
CA PRO A 351 -9.60 30.72 27.47
C PRO A 351 -9.49 31.81 26.39
N LYS A 352 -8.69 31.61 25.34
CA LYS A 352 -8.56 32.56 24.21
C LYS A 352 -9.85 32.71 23.38
N SER A 353 -10.75 31.72 23.45
CA SER A 353 -11.93 31.56 22.62
C SER A 353 -13.19 31.48 23.48
N CYS A 354 -13.22 32.16 24.62
CA CYS A 354 -14.35 32.10 25.56
C CYS A 354 -15.59 32.79 24.98
N PRO A 355 -16.68 32.07 24.64
CA PRO A 355 -17.88 32.68 24.06
C PRO A 355 -18.64 33.54 25.08
N ARG A 356 -18.45 33.30 26.38
CA ARG A 356 -19.05 34.07 27.48
C ARG A 356 -18.37 35.42 27.73
N TYR A 357 -17.08 35.53 27.39
CA TYR A 357 -16.27 36.74 27.58
C TYR A 357 -15.39 36.98 26.34
N PRO A 358 -16.00 37.34 25.19
CA PRO A 358 -15.31 37.42 23.91
C PRO A 358 -14.41 38.66 23.78
N THR A 359 -14.64 39.71 24.58
CA THR A 359 -13.85 40.95 24.50
C THR A 359 -12.70 40.96 25.49
N ILE A 360 -11.56 41.53 25.07
CA ILE A 360 -10.34 41.48 25.87
C ILE A 360 -10.36 42.43 27.07
N ASP A 361 -11.18 43.50 27.05
CA ASP A 361 -11.42 44.31 28.26
C ASP A 361 -12.13 43.51 29.37
N GLN A 362 -13.13 42.69 29.01
CA GLN A 362 -13.78 41.78 29.96
C GLN A 362 -12.78 40.75 30.50
N GLN A 363 -11.94 40.18 29.63
CA GLN A 363 -10.89 39.23 30.01
C GLN A 363 -9.83 39.86 30.93
N LEU A 364 -9.37 41.09 30.63
CA LEU A 364 -8.46 41.86 31.47
C LEU A 364 -9.07 42.17 32.85
N GLN A 365 -10.34 42.58 32.89
CA GLN A 365 -11.04 42.87 34.14
C GLN A 365 -11.21 41.62 35.02
N LEU A 366 -11.51 40.47 34.42
CA LEU A 366 -11.64 39.18 35.13
C LEU A 366 -10.31 38.60 35.60
N ILE A 367 -9.25 38.73 34.81
CA ILE A 367 -7.95 38.13 35.14
C ILE A 367 -7.16 38.95 36.16
N ARG A 368 -7.36 40.28 36.20
CA ARG A 368 -6.86 41.17 37.28
C ARG A 368 -7.48 40.88 38.65
N GLN A 369 -8.62 40.18 38.70
CA GLN A 369 -9.20 39.66 39.95
C GLN A 369 -8.55 38.33 40.41
N ARG A 370 -7.49 37.89 39.72
CA ARG A 370 -6.70 36.68 40.06
C ARG A 370 -5.28 37.11 40.43
N ASN A 371 -4.65 36.39 41.36
CA ASN A 371 -3.28 36.71 41.78
C ASN A 371 -2.25 36.42 40.68
N CYS A 372 -2.54 35.52 39.73
CA CYS A 372 -1.67 35.23 38.57
C CYS A 372 -2.36 35.48 37.22
N GLU A 373 -1.94 36.55 36.55
CA GLU A 373 -2.38 36.93 35.21
C GLU A 373 -1.94 35.97 34.07
N ASN A 374 -1.05 35.01 34.34
CA ASN A 374 -0.66 33.97 33.36
C ASN A 374 -1.54 32.71 33.42
N CYS A 375 -2.08 32.37 34.59
CA CYS A 375 -2.75 31.08 34.79
C CYS A 375 -4.14 31.14 35.41
N GLY A 376 -4.60 32.32 35.86
CA GLY A 376 -5.88 32.52 36.55
C GLY A 376 -5.91 32.06 38.01
N SER A 377 -4.79 31.58 38.56
CA SER A 377 -4.68 31.11 39.95
C SER A 377 -4.82 32.26 40.95
N ARG A 378 -5.37 31.94 42.12
CA ARG A 378 -5.43 32.81 43.29
C ARG A 378 -4.28 32.57 44.28
N GLU A 379 -3.42 31.58 44.07
CA GLU A 379 -2.42 31.13 45.06
C GLU A 379 -1.03 31.75 44.90
N HIS A 380 -0.68 32.24 43.71
CA HIS A 380 0.66 32.77 43.42
C HIS A 380 0.60 34.01 42.53
N ARG A 381 1.68 34.80 42.52
CA ARG A 381 1.88 35.94 41.59
C ARG A 381 2.54 35.49 40.28
N PRO A 382 2.46 36.26 39.17
CA PRO A 382 2.96 35.82 37.86
C PRO A 382 4.45 35.46 37.83
N LYS A 383 5.28 36.13 38.64
CA LYS A 383 6.71 35.83 38.78
C LYS A 383 7.00 34.40 39.25
N ASN A 384 6.08 33.80 40.03
CA ASN A 384 6.22 32.48 40.62
C ASN A 384 5.36 31.43 39.87
N CYS A 385 4.89 31.74 38.66
CA CYS A 385 4.05 30.84 37.89
C CYS A 385 4.89 29.76 37.19
N THR A 386 4.49 28.50 37.36
CA THR A 386 5.08 27.35 36.67
C THR A 386 4.59 27.16 35.24
N ARG A 387 3.60 27.94 34.77
CA ARG A 387 3.21 27.98 33.35
C ARG A 387 4.18 28.87 32.58
N GLY A 388 4.52 28.44 31.36
CA GLY A 388 5.51 29.09 30.49
C GLY A 388 5.15 30.53 30.10
N ALA A 389 6.05 31.18 29.36
CA ALA A 389 5.85 32.52 28.83
C ALA A 389 4.65 32.60 27.87
N CYS A 390 4.13 33.81 27.66
CA CYS A 390 3.10 34.09 26.67
C CYS A 390 3.55 33.59 25.29
N ARG A 391 2.71 32.80 24.61
CA ARG A 391 3.09 32.17 23.33
C ARG A 391 3.27 33.18 22.19
N GLN A 392 2.70 34.38 22.32
CA GLN A 392 2.74 35.43 21.30
C GLN A 392 3.97 36.36 21.44
N CYS A 393 4.17 36.97 22.61
CA CYS A 393 5.27 37.92 22.81
C CYS A 393 6.54 37.32 23.44
N LYS A 394 6.49 36.04 23.86
CA LYS A 394 7.55 35.31 24.58
C LYS A 394 7.95 35.89 25.96
N GLU A 395 7.19 36.86 26.48
CA GLU A 395 7.41 37.43 27.82
C GLU A 395 6.66 36.63 28.91
N LYS A 396 7.24 36.55 30.11
CA LYS A 396 6.60 35.95 31.29
C LYS A 396 5.78 37.02 32.04
N GLY A 397 4.54 36.69 32.40
CA GLY A 397 3.73 37.52 33.28
C GLY A 397 2.23 37.47 33.00
N HIS A 398 1.83 37.24 31.76
CA HIS A 398 0.44 37.31 31.32
C HIS A 398 0.06 36.14 30.40
N HIS A 399 -1.23 35.79 30.38
CA HIS A 399 -1.75 34.73 29.53
C HIS A 399 -1.85 35.19 28.07
N THR A 400 -1.68 34.28 27.11
CA THR A 400 -1.66 34.60 25.67
C THR A 400 -2.89 35.39 25.18
N SER A 401 -4.06 35.20 25.81
CA SER A 401 -5.31 35.91 25.45
C SER A 401 -5.33 37.41 25.81
N ILE A 402 -4.43 37.88 26.68
CA ILE A 402 -4.35 39.30 27.12
C ILE A 402 -3.04 39.96 26.69
N CYS A 403 -2.35 39.41 25.68
CA CYS A 403 -1.08 39.93 25.22
C CYS A 403 -1.23 41.28 24.48
N GLN A 404 -0.60 42.34 24.99
CA GLN A 404 -0.65 43.66 24.35
C GLN A 404 -0.04 43.68 22.93
N LYS A 405 0.95 42.82 22.62
CA LYS A 405 1.54 42.74 21.27
C LYS A 405 0.59 42.15 20.22
N LEU A 406 -0.54 41.54 20.62
CA LEU A 406 -1.60 41.12 19.70
C LEU A 406 -2.44 42.31 19.17
N PHE A 407 -2.25 43.52 19.70
CA PHE A 407 -3.05 44.71 19.39
C PHE A 407 -2.33 45.80 18.58
N MET A 408 -1.03 45.68 18.34
CA MET A 408 -0.27 46.69 17.58
C MET A 408 -0.29 46.45 16.06
N SER A 409 -1.11 45.51 15.57
CA SER A 409 -1.06 45.01 14.19
C SER A 409 -2.43 44.96 13.50
N LEU A 410 -3.28 45.99 13.67
CA LEU A 410 -4.49 46.24 12.89
C LEU A 410 -4.81 47.76 12.88
N PRO A 411 -5.09 48.39 11.71
CA PRO A 411 -5.48 49.81 11.63
C PRO A 411 -6.95 50.05 12.01
N PRO A 412 -7.35 51.29 12.35
CA PRO A 412 -8.64 51.56 13.00
C PRO A 412 -9.77 51.97 12.03
N THR A 413 -10.99 51.44 12.26
CA THR A 413 -12.22 51.96 11.62
C THR A 413 -13.41 51.99 12.58
N THR A 414 -13.63 53.18 13.15
CA THR A 414 -14.90 53.84 13.56
C THR A 414 -16.09 53.02 14.08
N GLN A 415 -16.55 53.37 15.29
CA GLN A 415 -17.89 53.09 15.84
C GLN A 415 -19.01 53.82 15.07
N PRO A 416 -20.28 53.40 15.29
CA PRO A 416 -21.33 54.37 15.60
C PRO A 416 -22.08 54.10 16.91
N SER A 417 -21.87 55.02 17.84
CA SER A 417 -22.77 55.56 18.88
C SER A 417 -24.26 55.12 18.94
N ARG A 418 -24.60 54.48 20.08
CA ARG A 418 -25.67 54.82 21.05
C ARG A 418 -27.19 54.79 20.73
N ASN A 419 -27.89 54.36 21.78
CA ASN A 419 -29.25 54.70 22.24
C ASN A 419 -30.45 53.93 21.68
N ALA A 420 -30.93 53.00 22.51
CA ALA A 420 -32.36 52.72 22.69
C ALA A 420 -32.79 53.17 24.11
N PRO A 421 -33.97 53.79 24.29
CA PRO A 421 -34.73 53.76 25.55
C PRO A 421 -35.62 52.49 25.56
N GLN A 422 -35.52 51.65 26.59
CA GLN A 422 -36.44 51.62 27.75
C GLN A 422 -37.90 51.28 27.36
N ASN A 423 -38.42 50.08 27.62
CA ASN A 423 -38.69 49.41 28.92
C ASN A 423 -40.13 49.62 29.40
N THR A 424 -40.98 48.58 29.30
CA THR A 424 -42.09 48.27 30.23
C THR A 424 -42.66 46.87 30.00
N GLN A 425 -42.61 46.01 31.03
CA GLN A 425 -43.67 45.01 31.33
C GLN A 425 -44.83 45.74 32.09
N PRO A 426 -45.93 45.11 32.62
CA PRO A 426 -46.26 43.67 32.74
C PRO A 426 -47.75 43.26 32.57
N GLY A 427 -48.02 41.95 32.70
CA GLY A 427 -49.33 41.36 33.05
C GLY A 427 -50.29 41.06 31.88
N GLY A 428 -51.20 40.08 31.95
CA GLY A 428 -51.44 39.08 33.00
C GLY A 428 -52.68 38.20 32.70
N HIS A 429 -52.67 36.96 33.16
CA HIS A 429 -53.79 36.01 33.32
C HIS A 429 -54.97 35.93 32.30
N ALA A 430 -54.92 34.87 31.48
CA ALA A 430 -55.78 33.67 31.56
C ALA A 430 -57.27 33.65 31.13
N THR A 431 -57.66 32.44 30.70
CA THR A 431 -59.00 31.81 30.63
C THR A 431 -59.82 31.85 29.33
N LYS A 432 -59.81 30.68 28.64
CA LYS A 432 -60.98 29.88 28.20
C LYS A 432 -62.22 30.63 27.63
N LYS A 433 -62.50 30.42 26.33
CA LYS A 433 -63.52 29.45 25.84
C LYS A 433 -63.71 29.46 24.32
N THR A 434 -63.97 28.28 23.76
CA THR A 434 -64.65 28.07 22.47
C THR A 434 -66.12 28.51 22.57
N PRO A 435 -66.75 28.94 21.45
CA PRO A 435 -67.61 28.03 20.67
C PRO A 435 -67.58 28.37 19.15
N SER A 436 -68.12 27.64 18.16
CA SER A 436 -68.66 26.27 17.96
C SER A 436 -69.40 26.27 16.60
N LYS A 437 -69.35 25.18 15.81
CA LYS A 437 -70.36 24.78 14.76
C LYS A 437 -70.54 25.76 13.57
N GLN A 438 -70.78 25.36 12.32
CA GLN A 438 -71.75 24.40 11.76
C GLN A 438 -71.19 23.86 10.41
N ASN A 439 -71.20 22.54 10.16
CA ASN A 439 -72.25 21.80 9.42
C ASN A 439 -72.72 22.45 8.10
N SER A 440 -72.52 21.79 6.95
CA SER A 440 -73.55 20.90 6.35
C SER A 440 -73.20 20.33 4.96
N ALA A 441 -73.49 19.04 4.75
CA ALA A 441 -73.91 18.36 3.50
C ALA A 441 -73.05 18.45 2.20
N ALA A 442 -73.26 17.63 1.15
CA ALA A 442 -73.55 16.19 1.02
C ALA A 442 -73.51 15.80 -0.49
N ALA A 443 -73.40 14.50 -0.78
CA ALA A 443 -73.91 13.81 -1.97
C ALA A 443 -73.12 13.79 -3.32
N THR A 444 -72.74 12.56 -3.69
CA THR A 444 -72.97 11.86 -4.99
C THR A 444 -72.10 12.10 -6.24
N SER A 445 -71.27 11.09 -6.53
CA SER A 445 -71.43 10.11 -7.64
C SER A 445 -70.83 10.36 -9.05
N LYS A 446 -70.13 9.31 -9.52
CA LYS A 446 -69.89 8.84 -10.92
C LYS A 446 -68.80 9.49 -11.81
N LYS A 447 -67.73 8.70 -11.98
CA LYS A 447 -67.20 8.11 -13.24
C LYS A 447 -66.74 9.00 -14.42
N SER A 448 -65.49 8.70 -14.82
CA SER A 448 -65.01 8.42 -16.20
C SER A 448 -64.17 9.48 -16.93
N SER A 449 -62.91 9.10 -17.17
CA SER A 449 -62.16 9.23 -18.44
C SER A 449 -62.24 10.53 -19.26
N THR A 450 -61.10 11.23 -19.39
CA THR A 450 -60.35 11.37 -20.66
C THR A 450 -58.96 11.99 -20.45
N LEU A 451 -57.99 11.61 -21.27
CA LEU A 451 -56.77 12.40 -21.49
C LEU A 451 -57.10 13.67 -22.28
N SER A 452 -56.42 14.78 -21.98
CA SER A 452 -56.11 15.82 -22.97
C SER A 452 -54.87 16.61 -22.54
N HIS A 453 -53.97 16.90 -23.48
CA HIS A 453 -52.89 17.86 -23.31
C HIS A 453 -53.41 19.24 -22.89
N ILE A 454 -52.64 19.94 -22.06
CA ILE A 454 -52.60 21.40 -22.02
C ILE A 454 -51.13 21.83 -22.10
N ASP A 455 -50.88 22.83 -22.94
CA ASP A 455 -49.55 23.34 -23.28
C ASP A 455 -49.11 24.45 -22.30
N ASN A 456 -47.84 24.84 -22.36
CA ASN A 456 -47.22 25.81 -21.43
C ASN A 456 -47.91 27.19 -21.37
N GLN A 457 -48.00 27.76 -20.16
CA GLN A 457 -47.63 29.15 -19.91
C GLN A 457 -47.38 29.45 -18.42
N ASP A 458 -46.32 30.23 -18.17
CA ASP A 458 -45.81 30.86 -16.93
C ASP A 458 -46.57 30.69 -15.61
N VAL A 459 -45.85 30.31 -14.54
CA VAL A 459 -45.70 31.09 -13.29
C VAL A 459 -44.66 30.45 -12.35
N GLN A 460 -43.78 31.30 -11.80
CA GLN A 460 -42.96 31.24 -10.57
C GLN A 460 -42.63 29.90 -9.88
N HIS A 461 -41.36 29.75 -9.45
CA HIS A 461 -40.91 28.72 -8.51
C HIS A 461 -41.74 28.69 -7.21
N GLN A 462 -42.67 27.75 -7.11
CA GLN A 462 -43.13 27.20 -5.83
C GLN A 462 -42.48 25.83 -5.60
N GLN A 463 -42.22 25.52 -4.33
CA GLN A 463 -41.74 24.21 -3.91
C GLN A 463 -42.94 23.30 -3.71
N ASP A 464 -43.31 22.54 -4.73
CA ASP A 464 -44.35 21.52 -4.62
C ASP A 464 -43.81 20.30 -3.85
N VAL A 465 -43.97 20.35 -2.53
CA VAL A 465 -43.78 19.22 -1.62
C VAL A 465 -45.04 18.34 -1.69
N PRO A 466 -44.94 17.00 -1.78
CA PRO A 466 -46.12 16.14 -1.75
C PRO A 466 -46.86 16.30 -0.41
N GLN A 467 -48.02 16.96 -0.43
CA GLN A 467 -48.86 17.21 0.74
C GLN A 467 -49.80 16.03 1.01
N ASN A 468 -50.01 15.74 2.30
CA ASN A 468 -51.09 14.84 2.74
C ASN A 468 -52.44 15.55 2.54
N LEU A 469 -53.14 15.20 1.46
CA LEU A 469 -54.39 15.83 0.95
C LEU A 469 -55.57 15.88 1.93
N ILE A 470 -55.46 15.26 3.11
CA ILE A 470 -56.50 15.23 4.15
C ILE A 470 -56.17 16.18 5.31
N ASN A 471 -54.88 16.35 5.64
CA ASN A 471 -54.41 16.93 6.90
C ASN A 471 -53.36 18.06 6.75
N ASP A 472 -52.82 18.31 5.55
CA ASP A 472 -51.72 19.23 5.23
C ASP A 472 -50.37 19.00 5.96
N ASN A 473 -50.27 18.00 6.84
CA ASN A 473 -49.03 17.64 7.53
C ASN A 473 -48.08 16.82 6.64
N ILE A 474 -46.79 17.15 6.69
CA ILE A 474 -45.71 16.33 6.11
C ILE A 474 -45.44 15.18 7.08
N GLU A 475 -45.74 13.94 6.69
CA GLU A 475 -45.49 12.76 7.54
C GLU A 475 -44.03 12.30 7.48
N VAL A 476 -43.42 12.29 6.29
CA VAL A 476 -42.04 11.82 6.06
C VAL A 476 -41.33 12.75 5.08
N SER A 477 -40.07 13.09 5.35
CA SER A 477 -39.20 13.88 4.46
C SER A 477 -37.89 13.13 4.22
N ILE A 478 -37.58 12.85 2.95
CA ILE A 478 -36.43 12.03 2.54
C ILE A 478 -35.52 12.84 1.64
N THR A 479 -34.25 12.92 1.99
CA THR A 479 -33.23 13.61 1.21
C THR A 479 -32.59 12.63 0.20
N HIS A 480 -32.92 12.77 -1.08
CA HIS A 480 -32.25 12.04 -2.15
C HIS A 480 -31.20 12.91 -2.86
N THR A 481 -30.08 12.32 -3.28
CA THR A 481 -28.92 13.06 -3.84
C THR A 481 -28.98 13.22 -5.36
N THR A 482 -29.93 12.55 -6.00
CA THR A 482 -30.12 12.50 -7.45
C THR A 482 -31.57 12.80 -7.80
N ILE A 483 -31.81 13.28 -9.02
CA ILE A 483 -33.17 13.55 -9.51
C ILE A 483 -33.88 12.21 -9.73
N ILE A 484 -35.06 12.07 -9.14
CA ILE A 484 -35.99 10.95 -9.38
C ILE A 484 -36.55 11.09 -10.80
N ASP A 485 -36.47 10.03 -11.59
CA ASP A 485 -36.96 10.01 -12.99
C ASP A 485 -38.29 9.25 -13.16
N TRP A 486 -38.60 8.36 -12.22
CA TRP A 486 -39.83 7.57 -12.18
C TRP A 486 -40.19 7.26 -10.72
N LEU A 487 -41.49 7.23 -10.39
CA LEU A 487 -41.99 6.84 -9.07
C LEU A 487 -43.41 6.26 -9.16
N GLU A 488 -43.73 5.32 -8.27
CA GLU A 488 -45.03 4.65 -8.20
C GLU A 488 -45.33 4.19 -6.76
N LEU A 489 -46.52 4.54 -6.24
CA LEU A 489 -47.02 4.05 -4.96
C LEU A 489 -47.57 2.63 -5.11
N SER A 490 -47.47 1.82 -4.06
CA SER A 490 -48.20 0.54 -4.01
C SER A 490 -49.71 0.76 -4.00
N GLU A 491 -50.49 -0.25 -4.37
CA GLU A 491 -51.96 -0.12 -4.48
C GLU A 491 -52.62 0.16 -3.12
N THR A 492 -51.99 -0.29 -2.02
CA THR A 492 -52.37 0.03 -0.64
C THR A 492 -51.93 1.42 -0.18
N ALA A 493 -51.13 2.13 -0.99
CA ALA A 493 -50.45 3.39 -0.68
C ALA A 493 -49.56 3.35 0.58
N THR A 494 -49.16 2.15 1.03
CA THR A 494 -48.30 1.97 2.22
C THR A 494 -46.81 2.09 1.90
N LYS A 495 -46.42 1.82 0.65
CA LYS A 495 -45.04 1.80 0.17
C LYS A 495 -44.88 2.65 -1.08
N LEU A 496 -43.70 3.24 -1.26
CA LEU A 496 -43.33 4.01 -2.45
C LEU A 496 -42.11 3.41 -3.11
N LEU A 497 -42.21 3.09 -4.40
CA LEU A 497 -41.04 2.84 -5.25
C LEU A 497 -40.66 4.10 -5.99
N PHE A 498 -39.36 4.31 -6.15
CA PHE A 498 -38.84 5.35 -7.03
C PHE A 498 -37.50 4.96 -7.64
N ARG A 499 -37.25 5.46 -8.85
CA ARG A 499 -35.99 5.29 -9.58
C ARG A 499 -35.32 6.64 -9.76
N ASP A 500 -33.99 6.66 -9.66
CA ASP A 500 -33.19 7.85 -9.95
C ASP A 500 -32.67 7.88 -11.40
N LYS A 501 -32.24 9.07 -11.86
CA LYS A 501 -31.58 9.25 -13.17
C LYS A 501 -30.27 8.46 -13.36
N ARG A 502 -29.83 7.65 -12.38
CA ARG A 502 -28.72 6.69 -12.49
C ARG A 502 -29.22 5.24 -12.58
N SER A 503 -30.52 5.06 -12.84
CA SER A 503 -31.23 3.79 -12.93
C SER A 503 -31.11 2.95 -11.65
N ARG A 504 -31.11 3.59 -10.47
CA ARG A 504 -31.15 2.90 -9.17
C ARG A 504 -32.57 2.89 -8.64
N LEU A 505 -33.06 1.71 -8.30
CA LEU A 505 -34.39 1.49 -7.73
C LEU A 505 -34.31 1.49 -6.20
N PHE A 506 -35.15 2.33 -5.58
CA PHE A 506 -35.32 2.43 -4.15
C PHE A 506 -36.76 2.12 -3.76
N LEU A 507 -36.90 1.51 -2.58
CA LEU A 507 -38.16 1.29 -1.89
C LEU A 507 -38.18 2.12 -0.61
N LEU A 508 -39.33 2.69 -0.31
CA LEU A 508 -39.64 3.34 0.95
C LEU A 508 -40.80 2.58 1.62
N ASP A 509 -40.55 2.10 2.83
CA ASP A 509 -41.52 1.46 3.72
C ASP A 509 -41.55 2.25 5.04
N GLY A 510 -42.59 3.06 5.24
CA GLY A 510 -42.65 4.07 6.30
C GLY A 510 -41.45 5.02 6.26
N ASN A 511 -40.63 5.00 7.32
CA ASN A 511 -39.39 5.80 7.42
C ASN A 511 -38.14 5.08 6.89
N ARG A 512 -38.25 3.83 6.42
CA ARG A 512 -37.11 3.01 6.01
C ARG A 512 -36.95 3.05 4.49
N GLN A 513 -35.92 3.75 4.01
CA GLN A 513 -35.49 3.67 2.62
C GLN A 513 -34.51 2.50 2.44
N SER A 514 -34.77 1.62 1.47
CA SER A 514 -33.87 0.55 1.02
C SER A 514 -33.51 0.72 -0.46
N SER A 515 -32.31 0.30 -0.83
CA SER A 515 -31.87 0.23 -2.24
C SER A 515 -32.12 -1.20 -2.72
N LEU A 516 -32.95 -1.38 -3.75
CA LEU A 516 -33.31 -2.73 -4.25
C LEU A 516 -32.40 -3.17 -5.39
N LEU A 517 -32.22 -2.33 -6.43
CA LEU A 517 -31.56 -2.73 -7.67
C LEU A 517 -30.78 -1.57 -8.28
N SER A 518 -29.65 -1.86 -8.93
CA SER A 518 -28.89 -0.90 -9.75
C SER A 518 -29.01 -1.28 -11.22
N PHE A 519 -28.98 -0.30 -12.13
CA PHE A 519 -29.19 -0.48 -13.58
C PHE A 519 -30.59 -1.04 -13.92
N CYS A 520 -31.60 -0.64 -13.15
CA CYS A 520 -32.99 -0.97 -13.34
C CYS A 520 -33.56 -0.32 -14.63
N THR A 521 -33.82 -1.14 -15.64
CA THR A 521 -34.40 -0.70 -16.93
C THR A 521 -35.92 -0.62 -16.86
N TYR A 522 -36.55 -1.65 -16.27
CA TYR A 522 -37.99 -1.78 -16.06
C TYR A 522 -38.30 -1.99 -14.58
N VAL A 523 -39.42 -1.45 -14.09
CA VAL A 523 -39.99 -1.74 -12.77
C VAL A 523 -41.51 -1.52 -12.79
N GLN A 524 -42.26 -2.37 -12.09
CA GLN A 524 -43.70 -2.23 -11.85
C GLN A 524 -44.10 -2.96 -10.55
N TRP A 525 -45.15 -2.50 -9.87
CA TRP A 525 -45.89 -3.31 -8.91
C TRP A 525 -46.74 -4.38 -9.61
N VAL A 526 -46.90 -5.56 -9.01
CA VAL A 526 -47.87 -6.57 -9.45
C VAL A 526 -49.29 -6.05 -9.17
N PRO A 527 -50.23 -6.03 -10.14
CA PRO A 527 -51.60 -5.59 -9.88
C PRO A 527 -52.26 -6.38 -8.74
N GLY A 528 -52.90 -5.69 -7.78
CA GLY A 528 -53.57 -6.29 -6.63
C GLY A 528 -52.64 -6.83 -5.53
N SER A 529 -51.35 -6.46 -5.50
CA SER A 529 -50.41 -6.92 -4.47
C SER A 529 -49.17 -6.03 -4.35
N ASP A 530 -48.62 -5.87 -3.15
CA ASP A 530 -47.34 -5.17 -2.92
C ASP A 530 -46.13 -6.06 -3.30
N VAL A 531 -46.18 -6.78 -4.43
CA VAL A 531 -45.05 -7.55 -4.97
C VAL A 531 -44.37 -6.74 -6.08
N ILE A 532 -43.04 -6.74 -6.10
CA ILE A 532 -42.25 -5.88 -6.99
C ILE A 532 -41.63 -6.72 -8.09
N VAL A 533 -41.79 -6.29 -9.34
CA VAL A 533 -41.13 -6.86 -10.52
C VAL A 533 -40.21 -5.81 -11.13
N ALA A 534 -38.93 -6.14 -11.35
CA ALA A 534 -37.98 -5.25 -12.02
C ALA A 534 -37.00 -6.01 -12.93
N GLN A 535 -36.43 -5.30 -13.90
CA GLN A 535 -35.40 -5.81 -14.82
C GLN A 535 -34.06 -5.09 -14.59
N SER A 536 -32.97 -5.85 -14.63
CA SER A 536 -31.60 -5.33 -14.77
C SER A 536 -30.86 -6.16 -15.82
N GLY A 537 -30.68 -5.60 -17.02
CA GLY A 537 -30.13 -6.35 -18.16
C GLY A 537 -30.99 -7.56 -18.49
N ASN A 538 -30.37 -8.73 -18.65
CA ASN A 538 -31.05 -9.99 -19.03
C ASN A 538 -31.59 -10.78 -17.82
N SER A 539 -31.92 -10.08 -16.73
CA SER A 539 -32.41 -10.68 -15.48
C SER A 539 -33.69 -10.01 -15.00
N LEU A 540 -34.71 -10.84 -14.78
CA LEU A 540 -35.96 -10.54 -14.10
C LEU A 540 -35.76 -10.76 -12.59
N HIS A 541 -36.11 -9.75 -11.80
CA HIS A 541 -36.01 -9.76 -10.35
C HIS A 541 -37.40 -9.56 -9.74
N VAL A 542 -37.77 -10.44 -8.82
CA VAL A 542 -39.09 -10.44 -8.16
C VAL A 542 -38.91 -10.46 -6.65
N TRP A 543 -39.51 -9.49 -5.95
CA TRP A 543 -39.56 -9.44 -4.49
C TRP A 543 -40.98 -9.74 -4.04
N TYR A 544 -41.24 -10.99 -3.65
CA TYR A 544 -42.51 -11.41 -3.03
C TYR A 544 -42.72 -10.82 -1.63
N ASN A 545 -41.64 -10.35 -0.98
CA ASN A 545 -41.69 -9.65 0.30
C ASN A 545 -40.76 -8.41 0.28
N PRO A 546 -41.26 -7.22 -0.04
CA PRO A 546 -40.46 -6.00 -0.11
C PRO A 546 -39.76 -5.60 1.20
N ALA A 547 -40.26 -6.05 2.35
CA ALA A 547 -39.66 -5.74 3.66
C ALA A 547 -38.31 -6.45 3.89
N LEU A 548 -37.99 -7.45 3.05
CA LEU A 548 -36.72 -8.18 3.02
C LEU A 548 -36.03 -8.01 1.64
N PRO A 549 -35.37 -6.87 1.37
CA PRO A 549 -34.71 -6.59 0.08
C PRO A 549 -33.74 -7.66 -0.41
N ASP A 550 -33.13 -8.41 0.52
CA ASP A 550 -32.16 -9.47 0.25
C ASP A 550 -32.81 -10.76 -0.29
N GLN A 551 -34.13 -10.93 -0.11
CA GLN A 551 -34.90 -12.09 -0.59
C GLN A 551 -35.49 -11.81 -1.99
N VAL A 552 -34.61 -11.74 -3.00
CA VAL A 552 -34.98 -11.54 -4.40
C VAL A 552 -34.96 -12.85 -5.19
N THR A 553 -36.08 -13.22 -5.82
CA THR A 553 -36.11 -14.29 -6.82
C THR A 553 -35.59 -13.73 -8.14
N THR A 554 -34.51 -14.29 -8.67
CA THR A 554 -33.90 -13.85 -9.93
C THR A 554 -34.01 -14.93 -11.00
N THR A 555 -34.57 -14.59 -12.15
CA THR A 555 -34.74 -15.47 -13.31
C THR A 555 -34.14 -14.84 -14.57
N ALA A 556 -33.55 -15.66 -15.44
CA ALA A 556 -32.90 -15.18 -16.65
C ALA A 556 -33.91 -15.02 -17.80
N ILE A 557 -33.90 -13.87 -18.47
CA ILE A 557 -34.79 -13.52 -19.59
C ILE A 557 -33.97 -13.06 -20.80
N LYS A 558 -34.47 -13.27 -22.03
CA LYS A 558 -33.70 -12.96 -23.26
C LYS A 558 -34.15 -11.68 -23.99
N GLY A 559 -35.02 -10.90 -23.38
CA GLY A 559 -35.62 -9.70 -23.97
C GLY A 559 -35.96 -8.64 -22.93
N GLU A 560 -36.68 -7.61 -23.36
CA GLU A 560 -37.15 -6.52 -22.47
C GLU A 560 -38.56 -6.82 -21.93
N ILE A 561 -38.82 -6.49 -20.66
CA ILE A 561 -40.15 -6.62 -20.07
C ILE A 561 -41.08 -5.54 -20.66
N GLU A 562 -42.26 -5.97 -21.10
CA GLU A 562 -43.32 -5.08 -21.59
C GLU A 562 -44.35 -4.75 -20.49
N GLY A 563 -44.69 -5.73 -19.64
CA GLY A 563 -45.75 -5.57 -18.64
C GLY A 563 -45.92 -6.78 -17.72
N VAL A 564 -46.51 -6.56 -16.54
CA VAL A 564 -47.01 -7.61 -15.66
C VAL A 564 -48.54 -7.72 -15.80
N LEU A 565 -49.05 -8.94 -15.98
CA LEU A 565 -50.47 -9.25 -16.07
C LEU A 565 -50.88 -10.19 -14.93
N ARG A 566 -52.05 -9.94 -14.31
CA ARG A 566 -52.64 -10.82 -13.30
C ARG A 566 -54.09 -11.10 -13.65
N ASP A 567 -54.38 -12.38 -13.89
CA ASP A 567 -55.72 -12.93 -14.00
C ASP A 567 -56.12 -13.60 -12.67
N ALA A 568 -57.39 -14.03 -12.56
CA ALA A 568 -57.91 -14.65 -11.33
C ALA A 568 -57.26 -16.00 -10.94
N GLU A 569 -56.50 -16.63 -11.84
CA GLU A 569 -55.85 -17.94 -11.62
C GLU A 569 -54.32 -17.90 -11.73
N ARG A 570 -53.71 -16.84 -12.28
CA ARG A 570 -52.27 -16.77 -12.60
C ARG A 570 -51.74 -15.35 -12.72
N THR A 571 -50.45 -15.18 -12.44
CA THR A 571 -49.71 -13.91 -12.63
C THR A 571 -48.54 -14.15 -13.57
N GLU A 572 -48.43 -13.39 -14.65
CA GLU A 572 -47.44 -13.59 -15.72
C GLU A 572 -46.73 -12.29 -16.07
N VAL A 573 -45.41 -12.35 -16.24
CA VAL A 573 -44.57 -11.24 -16.77
C VAL A 573 -44.37 -11.46 -18.27
N ILE A 574 -44.72 -10.46 -19.08
CA ILE A 574 -44.61 -10.52 -20.54
C ILE A 574 -43.28 -9.91 -20.98
N VAL A 575 -42.46 -10.69 -21.68
CA VAL A 575 -41.13 -10.32 -22.20
C VAL A 575 -41.15 -10.36 -23.73
N GLN A 576 -40.65 -9.30 -24.35
CA GLN A 576 -40.47 -9.22 -25.81
C GLN A 576 -39.07 -9.73 -26.18
N GLU A 577 -38.99 -10.96 -26.69
CA GLU A 577 -37.78 -11.52 -27.30
C GLU A 577 -37.72 -11.18 -28.81
N GLU A 578 -36.57 -11.39 -29.45
CA GLU A 578 -36.30 -10.96 -30.85
C GLU A 578 -37.33 -11.45 -31.89
N ASN A 579 -37.99 -12.60 -31.64
CA ASN A 579 -38.93 -13.21 -32.58
C ASN A 579 -40.33 -13.51 -31.99
N ALA A 580 -40.56 -13.31 -30.68
CA ALA A 580 -41.84 -13.64 -30.02
C ALA A 580 -42.02 -12.92 -28.67
N LYS A 581 -43.27 -12.82 -28.21
CA LYS A 581 -43.58 -12.49 -26.81
C LYS A 581 -43.65 -13.78 -25.99
N VAL A 582 -42.99 -13.80 -24.84
CA VAL A 582 -42.91 -14.94 -23.92
C VAL A 582 -43.47 -14.53 -22.56
N ALA A 583 -44.35 -15.37 -21.99
CA ALA A 583 -44.90 -15.17 -20.66
C ALA A 583 -44.11 -15.99 -19.63
N TYR A 584 -43.72 -15.34 -18.52
CA TYR A 584 -43.06 -15.96 -17.38
C TYR A 584 -44.00 -15.94 -16.17
N GLU A 585 -44.47 -17.11 -15.75
CA GLU A 585 -45.39 -17.27 -14.62
C GLU A 585 -44.69 -17.01 -13.26
N LEU A 586 -45.37 -16.30 -12.37
CA LEU A 586 -44.94 -16.00 -11.00
C LEU A 586 -45.66 -16.87 -9.97
N ASP A 587 -45.07 -17.03 -8.79
CA ASP A 587 -45.66 -17.80 -7.68
C ASP A 587 -46.87 -17.07 -7.09
N SER A 588 -48.06 -17.45 -7.53
CA SER A 588 -49.34 -16.91 -7.05
C SER A 588 -49.56 -17.14 -5.55
N VAL A 589 -48.99 -18.20 -4.96
CA VAL A 589 -49.20 -18.54 -3.55
C VAL A 589 -48.47 -17.57 -2.62
N GLN A 590 -47.26 -17.13 -3.00
CA GLN A 590 -46.52 -16.12 -2.25
C GLN A 590 -47.15 -14.72 -2.38
N ILE A 591 -47.66 -14.38 -3.56
CA ILE A 591 -48.37 -13.11 -3.84
C ILE A 591 -49.65 -13.00 -2.98
N ASP A 592 -50.45 -14.06 -2.91
CA ASP A 592 -51.71 -14.08 -2.16
C ASP A 592 -51.48 -14.08 -0.63
N PHE A 593 -50.42 -14.74 -0.14
CA PHE A 593 -50.04 -14.68 1.27
C PHE A 593 -49.63 -13.26 1.73
N GLY A 594 -48.80 -12.56 0.94
CA GLY A 594 -48.43 -11.17 1.22
C GLY A 594 -49.65 -10.26 1.29
N SER A 595 -50.53 -10.37 0.28
CA SER A 595 -51.79 -9.61 0.20
C SER A 595 -52.72 -9.85 1.40
N ALA A 596 -52.81 -11.10 1.89
CA ALA A 596 -53.62 -11.43 3.07
C ALA A 596 -53.05 -10.83 4.37
N LEU A 597 -51.73 -10.79 4.52
CA LEU A 597 -51.07 -10.22 5.70
C LEU A 597 -51.26 -8.70 5.78
N GLU A 598 -51.20 -8.01 4.64
CA GLU A 598 -51.38 -6.56 4.54
C GLU A 598 -52.83 -6.12 4.67
N ALA A 599 -53.78 -6.94 4.20
CA ALA A 599 -55.21 -6.77 4.47
C ALA A 599 -55.59 -7.00 5.95
N GLY A 600 -54.66 -7.45 6.79
CA GLY A 600 -54.90 -7.81 8.19
C GLY A 600 -55.73 -9.09 8.37
N ASP A 601 -55.93 -9.87 7.30
CA ASP A 601 -56.73 -11.10 7.31
C ASP A 601 -55.86 -12.28 7.77
N LEU A 602 -55.54 -12.27 9.06
CA LEU A 602 -54.64 -13.24 9.67
C LEU A 602 -55.17 -14.68 9.62
N ASP A 603 -56.49 -14.87 9.54
CA ASP A 603 -57.12 -16.18 9.39
C ASP A 603 -56.90 -16.77 8.00
N LYS A 604 -57.00 -15.95 6.93
CA LYS A 604 -56.56 -16.37 5.59
C LYS A 604 -55.05 -16.60 5.54
N ALA A 605 -54.25 -15.69 6.09
CA ALA A 605 -52.79 -15.86 6.13
C ALA A 605 -52.37 -17.18 6.81
N ALA A 606 -52.98 -17.54 7.94
CA ALA A 606 -52.75 -18.82 8.61
C ALA A 606 -53.29 -20.02 7.79
N ALA A 607 -54.45 -19.90 7.13
CA ALA A 607 -54.99 -20.96 6.27
C ALA A 607 -54.14 -21.23 5.02
N PHE A 608 -53.46 -20.20 4.46
CA PHE A 608 -52.48 -20.38 3.40
C PHE A 608 -51.24 -21.15 3.89
N LEU A 609 -50.69 -20.77 5.05
CA LEU A 609 -49.52 -21.44 5.62
C LEU A 609 -49.77 -22.91 6.01
N ASP A 610 -51.00 -23.31 6.34
CA ASP A 610 -51.37 -24.73 6.56
C ASP A 610 -51.21 -25.60 5.28
N HIS A 611 -51.34 -24.99 4.10
CA HIS A 611 -51.21 -25.67 2.80
C HIS A 611 -49.81 -25.51 2.17
N TYR A 612 -49.02 -24.54 2.64
CA TYR A 612 -47.70 -24.21 2.13
C TYR A 612 -46.59 -25.09 2.75
N LYS A 613 -46.31 -26.23 2.10
CA LYS A 613 -45.34 -27.23 2.59
C LYS A 613 -43.90 -26.96 2.13
N VAL A 614 -43.31 -25.88 2.62
CA VAL A 614 -41.88 -25.55 2.43
C VAL A 614 -41.20 -25.45 3.80
N ASP A 615 -40.00 -26.03 3.94
CA ASP A 615 -39.29 -26.14 5.23
C ASP A 615 -38.97 -24.78 5.90
N ASP A 616 -38.94 -23.68 5.14
CA ASP A 616 -38.66 -22.31 5.62
C ASP A 616 -39.88 -21.52 6.15
N ALA A 617 -41.08 -22.13 6.20
CA ALA A 617 -42.32 -21.47 6.65
C ALA A 617 -42.28 -20.97 8.12
N TYR A 618 -41.29 -21.38 8.92
CA TYR A 618 -41.09 -20.94 10.31
C TYR A 618 -41.07 -19.41 10.47
N SER A 619 -40.41 -18.71 9.53
CA SER A 619 -40.29 -17.24 9.55
C SER A 619 -41.66 -16.55 9.39
N MET A 620 -42.47 -17.05 8.45
CA MET A 620 -43.82 -16.56 8.14
C MET A 620 -44.77 -16.83 9.30
N TRP A 621 -44.80 -18.05 9.81
CA TRP A 621 -45.60 -18.43 10.98
C TRP A 621 -45.29 -17.57 12.21
N ASN A 622 -44.02 -17.28 12.48
CA ASN A 622 -43.62 -16.42 13.61
C ASN A 622 -44.01 -14.95 13.39
N LYS A 623 -43.97 -14.46 12.14
CA LYS A 623 -44.44 -13.10 11.79
C LYS A 623 -45.94 -12.95 11.96
N VAL A 624 -46.74 -13.92 11.50
CA VAL A 624 -48.19 -13.96 11.74
C VAL A 624 -48.50 -14.07 13.24
N ALA A 625 -47.76 -14.91 13.99
CA ALA A 625 -47.92 -15.02 15.45
C ALA A 625 -47.67 -13.70 16.19
N GLN A 626 -46.63 -12.95 15.80
CA GLN A 626 -46.33 -11.64 16.40
C GLN A 626 -47.43 -10.62 16.10
N ILE A 627 -47.85 -10.50 14.83
CA ILE A 627 -48.89 -9.55 14.43
C ILE A 627 -50.22 -9.91 15.11
N ALA A 628 -50.55 -11.20 15.21
CA ALA A 628 -51.73 -11.68 15.92
C ALA A 628 -51.71 -11.30 17.41
N LEU A 629 -50.57 -11.45 18.11
CA LEU A 629 -50.43 -10.97 19.49
C LEU A 629 -50.54 -9.44 19.61
N GLU A 630 -49.94 -8.68 18.70
CA GLU A 630 -49.98 -7.21 18.70
C GLU A 630 -51.40 -6.67 18.43
N GLN A 631 -52.17 -7.35 17.58
CA GLN A 631 -53.60 -7.08 17.32
C GLN A 631 -54.54 -7.71 18.36
N SER A 632 -54.01 -8.33 19.43
CA SER A 632 -54.79 -9.07 20.46
C SER A 632 -55.66 -10.23 19.94
N ASN A 633 -55.39 -10.73 18.73
CA ASN A 633 -55.98 -11.95 18.18
C ASN A 633 -55.25 -13.19 18.74
N PHE A 634 -55.52 -13.50 20.01
CA PHE A 634 -54.88 -14.61 20.72
C PHE A 634 -55.19 -15.99 20.12
N PHE A 635 -56.31 -16.14 19.40
CA PHE A 635 -56.70 -17.38 18.73
C PHE A 635 -55.78 -17.71 17.56
N VAL A 636 -55.55 -16.76 16.66
CA VAL A 636 -54.59 -16.96 15.55
C VAL A 636 -53.17 -17.09 16.11
N ALA A 637 -52.78 -16.30 17.11
CA ALA A 637 -51.47 -16.44 17.76
C ALA A 637 -51.25 -17.84 18.35
N GLN A 638 -52.25 -18.41 19.04
CA GLN A 638 -52.21 -19.79 19.55
C GLN A 638 -52.02 -20.81 18.42
N ARG A 639 -52.77 -20.68 17.32
CA ARG A 639 -52.66 -21.55 16.14
C ARG A 639 -51.26 -21.48 15.52
N CYS A 640 -50.70 -20.29 15.36
CA CYS A 640 -49.35 -20.11 14.84
C CYS A 640 -48.28 -20.68 15.79
N PHE A 641 -48.36 -20.47 17.11
CA PHE A 641 -47.41 -21.07 18.06
C PHE A 641 -47.53 -22.60 18.12
N ALA A 642 -48.71 -23.16 17.92
CA ALA A 642 -48.90 -24.60 17.78
C ALA A 642 -48.23 -25.15 16.50
N ALA A 643 -48.39 -24.46 15.36
CA ALA A 643 -47.70 -24.80 14.11
C ALA A 643 -46.16 -24.71 14.23
N LEU A 644 -45.66 -23.75 15.01
CA LEU A 644 -44.24 -23.58 15.35
C LEU A 644 -43.71 -24.58 16.40
N ASN A 645 -44.56 -25.44 16.97
CA ASN A 645 -44.27 -26.32 18.11
C ASN A 645 -43.80 -25.58 19.40
N ASP A 646 -44.07 -24.28 19.56
CA ASP A 646 -43.84 -23.53 20.81
C ASP A 646 -45.04 -23.72 21.75
N TYR A 647 -45.19 -24.93 22.28
CA TYR A 647 -46.27 -25.30 23.20
C TYR A 647 -46.37 -24.38 24.44
N PRO A 648 -45.26 -23.89 25.05
CA PRO A 648 -45.34 -22.92 26.15
C PRO A 648 -46.03 -21.61 25.75
N ARG A 649 -45.69 -21.01 24.59
CA ARG A 649 -46.36 -19.79 24.11
C ARG A 649 -47.77 -20.06 23.61
N ALA A 650 -48.03 -21.18 22.95
CA ALA A 650 -49.39 -21.58 22.58
C ALA A 650 -50.30 -21.71 23.81
N ARG A 651 -49.82 -22.35 24.89
CA ARG A 651 -50.54 -22.47 26.17
C ARG A 651 -50.69 -21.14 26.91
N ALA A 652 -49.77 -20.20 26.72
CA ALA A 652 -49.89 -18.86 27.27
C ALA A 652 -50.92 -18.01 26.50
N ALA A 653 -50.90 -18.05 25.16
CA ALA A 653 -51.92 -17.42 24.32
C ALA A 653 -53.32 -17.96 24.61
N PHE A 654 -53.48 -19.29 24.75
CA PHE A 654 -54.74 -19.91 25.17
C PHE A 654 -55.25 -19.37 26.52
N ARG A 655 -54.37 -19.23 27.52
CA ARG A 655 -54.73 -18.63 28.83
C ARG A 655 -55.14 -17.16 28.70
N LEU A 656 -54.58 -16.40 27.75
CA LEU A 656 -55.03 -15.03 27.48
C LEU A 656 -56.43 -15.00 26.85
N THR A 657 -56.74 -15.93 25.95
CA THR A 657 -58.10 -16.10 25.42
C THR A 657 -59.11 -16.41 26.54
N GLU A 658 -58.80 -17.38 27.40
CA GLU A 658 -59.64 -17.76 28.54
C GLU A 658 -59.85 -16.59 29.52
N MET A 659 -58.77 -15.86 29.86
CA MET A 659 -58.86 -14.64 30.68
C MET A 659 -59.71 -13.57 30.00
N ALA A 660 -59.55 -13.34 28.70
CA ALA A 660 -60.33 -12.36 27.95
C ALA A 660 -61.82 -12.70 27.92
N GLU A 661 -62.19 -13.98 27.75
CA GLU A 661 -63.58 -14.42 27.81
C GLU A 661 -64.22 -14.24 29.20
N VAL A 662 -63.46 -14.48 30.28
CA VAL A 662 -63.95 -14.25 31.65
C VAL A 662 -64.13 -12.75 31.88
N THR A 663 -63.12 -11.94 31.59
CA THR A 663 -63.18 -10.48 31.80
C THR A 663 -64.20 -9.78 30.89
N ALA A 664 -64.46 -10.30 29.68
CA ALA A 664 -65.54 -9.80 28.81
C ALA A 664 -66.93 -9.96 29.46
N LYS A 665 -67.17 -11.07 30.17
CA LYS A 665 -68.42 -11.33 30.91
C LYS A 665 -68.56 -10.42 32.14
N GLU A 666 -67.46 -10.00 32.75
CA GLU A 666 -67.44 -9.11 33.92
C GLU A 666 -67.61 -7.63 33.55
N ILE A 667 -66.97 -7.18 32.47
CA ILE A 667 -66.92 -5.75 32.07
C ILE A 667 -68.03 -5.39 31.05
N GLY A 668 -68.57 -6.36 30.32
CA GLY A 668 -69.63 -6.10 29.32
C GLY A 668 -69.10 -5.46 28.02
N GLY A 669 -67.93 -5.91 27.55
CA GLY A 669 -67.26 -5.39 26.36
C GLY A 669 -66.13 -6.30 25.90
N ASP A 670 -65.22 -5.80 25.08
CA ASP A 670 -64.02 -6.53 24.64
C ASP A 670 -63.04 -6.73 25.82
N GLY A 671 -62.99 -7.96 26.33
CA GLY A 671 -62.12 -8.34 27.43
C GLY A 671 -60.63 -8.31 27.10
N THR A 672 -60.23 -8.33 25.82
CA THR A 672 -58.81 -8.30 25.42
C THR A 672 -58.12 -6.99 25.81
N GLN A 673 -58.89 -5.89 25.92
CA GLN A 673 -58.39 -4.55 26.28
C GLN A 673 -58.06 -4.39 27.77
N HIS A 674 -58.37 -5.37 28.62
CA HIS A 674 -58.11 -5.30 30.04
C HIS A 674 -56.60 -5.26 30.34
N TRP A 675 -56.18 -4.38 31.26
CA TRP A 675 -54.78 -4.10 31.56
C TRP A 675 -53.97 -5.36 31.90
N LYS A 676 -54.54 -6.31 32.66
CA LYS A 676 -53.84 -7.55 33.06
C LYS A 676 -53.56 -8.47 31.87
N ILE A 677 -54.44 -8.48 30.87
CA ILE A 677 -54.28 -9.25 29.63
C ILE A 677 -53.26 -8.56 28.72
N ARG A 678 -53.32 -7.23 28.60
CA ARG A 678 -52.34 -6.43 27.85
C ARG A 678 -50.93 -6.53 28.43
N ALA A 679 -50.77 -6.52 29.76
CA ALA A 679 -49.49 -6.72 30.44
C ALA A 679 -48.91 -8.13 30.19
N ASN A 680 -49.75 -9.17 30.34
CA ASN A 680 -49.33 -10.55 30.06
C ASN A 680 -49.04 -10.78 28.56
N ALA A 681 -49.76 -10.12 27.64
CA ALA A 681 -49.45 -10.15 26.21
C ALA A 681 -48.11 -9.47 25.90
N ALA A 682 -47.83 -8.32 26.54
CA ALA A 682 -46.53 -7.65 26.45
C ALA A 682 -45.38 -8.54 27.00
N GLN A 683 -45.60 -9.30 28.08
CA GLN A 683 -44.63 -10.32 28.54
C GLN A 683 -44.35 -11.39 27.47
N LEU A 684 -45.37 -11.90 26.76
CA LEU A 684 -45.18 -12.88 25.68
C LEU A 684 -44.44 -12.30 24.47
N LEU A 685 -44.67 -11.02 24.18
CA LEU A 685 -43.89 -10.24 23.20
C LEU A 685 -42.49 -9.84 23.71
N ARG A 686 -42.11 -10.22 24.93
CA ARG A 686 -40.86 -9.85 25.63
C ARG A 686 -40.68 -8.34 25.87
N LYS A 687 -41.76 -7.55 25.77
CA LYS A 687 -41.81 -6.11 26.02
C LYS A 687 -41.97 -5.83 27.53
N PHE A 688 -41.01 -6.29 28.34
CA PHE A 688 -41.13 -6.26 29.81
C PHE A 688 -41.31 -4.87 30.40
N LYS A 689 -40.71 -3.82 29.81
CA LYS A 689 -40.90 -2.43 30.25
C LYS A 689 -42.29 -1.87 29.93
N GLU A 690 -42.95 -2.37 28.87
CA GLU A 690 -44.37 -2.06 28.63
C GLU A 690 -45.26 -2.77 29.64
N ALA A 691 -44.98 -4.03 29.97
CA ALA A 691 -45.70 -4.77 31.02
C ALA A 691 -45.54 -4.10 32.40
N GLU A 692 -44.31 -3.75 32.80
CA GLU A 692 -44.01 -2.97 34.02
C GLU A 692 -44.83 -1.67 34.06
N LYS A 693 -44.80 -0.89 32.98
CA LYS A 693 -45.57 0.36 32.89
C LYS A 693 -47.08 0.10 33.07
N ILE A 694 -47.64 -0.91 32.42
CA ILE A 694 -49.07 -1.24 32.56
C ILE A 694 -49.41 -1.66 34.00
N TYR A 695 -48.56 -2.44 34.68
CA TYR A 695 -48.78 -2.81 36.08
C TYR A 695 -48.70 -1.57 37.00
N LEU A 696 -47.69 -0.71 36.83
CA LEU A 696 -47.52 0.49 37.65
C LEU A 696 -48.65 1.52 37.42
N GLU A 697 -49.11 1.71 36.18
CA GLU A 697 -50.27 2.56 35.85
C GLU A 697 -51.57 2.08 36.52
N ASN A 698 -51.67 0.79 36.83
CA ASN A 698 -52.82 0.18 37.52
C ASN A 698 -52.54 -0.14 39.00
N ASN A 699 -51.44 0.36 39.57
CA ASN A 699 -51.02 0.19 40.97
C ASN A 699 -50.79 -1.29 41.39
N ALA A 700 -50.51 -2.17 40.43
CA ALA A 700 -50.25 -3.60 40.58
C ALA A 700 -48.76 -3.89 40.84
N ILE A 701 -48.23 -3.32 41.93
CA ILE A 701 -46.79 -3.30 42.23
C ILE A 701 -46.25 -4.71 42.55
N GLU A 702 -47.04 -5.53 43.25
CA GLU A 702 -46.66 -6.90 43.62
C GLU A 702 -46.51 -7.77 42.37
N GLU A 703 -47.44 -7.69 41.41
CA GLU A 703 -47.33 -8.43 40.14
C GLU A 703 -46.13 -7.98 39.26
N ALA A 704 -45.76 -6.69 39.32
CA ALA A 704 -44.55 -6.21 38.65
C ALA A 704 -43.27 -6.78 39.27
N ILE A 705 -43.20 -6.86 40.61
CA ILE A 705 -42.07 -7.45 41.34
C ILE A 705 -42.03 -8.97 41.12
N GLU A 706 -43.17 -9.67 41.20
CA GLU A 706 -43.28 -11.12 40.95
C GLU A 706 -42.84 -11.47 39.53
N MET A 707 -43.25 -10.70 38.52
CA MET A 707 -42.78 -10.85 37.14
C MET A 707 -41.24 -10.85 37.07
N TYR A 708 -40.59 -9.88 37.71
CA TYR A 708 -39.13 -9.78 37.68
C TYR A 708 -38.43 -10.88 38.52
N GLN A 709 -39.02 -11.32 39.64
CA GLN A 709 -38.53 -12.49 40.40
C GLN A 709 -38.60 -13.79 39.58
N LEU A 710 -39.72 -14.05 38.90
CA LEU A 710 -39.89 -15.23 38.03
C LEU A 710 -38.90 -15.22 36.86
N LEU A 711 -38.51 -14.03 36.38
CA LEU A 711 -37.49 -13.83 35.35
C LEU A 711 -36.04 -13.83 35.90
N GLN A 712 -35.84 -14.04 37.21
CA GLN A 712 -34.53 -13.96 37.91
C GLN A 712 -33.83 -12.59 37.76
N LYS A 713 -34.62 -11.54 37.56
CA LYS A 713 -34.20 -10.14 37.34
C LYS A 713 -34.32 -9.34 38.64
N TRP A 714 -33.45 -9.69 39.58
CA TRP A 714 -33.50 -9.18 40.95
C TRP A 714 -33.10 -7.70 41.08
N ASP A 715 -32.20 -7.21 40.22
CA ASP A 715 -31.83 -5.80 40.19
C ASP A 715 -33.06 -4.95 39.80
N GLU A 716 -33.75 -5.27 38.70
CA GLU A 716 -34.98 -4.55 38.30
C GLU A 716 -36.12 -4.65 39.33
N ALA A 717 -36.25 -5.80 39.99
CA ALA A 717 -37.23 -5.99 41.08
C ALA A 717 -36.92 -5.06 42.28
N LEU A 718 -35.65 -4.90 42.64
CA LEU A 718 -35.21 -4.03 43.73
C LEU A 718 -35.32 -2.55 43.36
N ASP A 719 -35.03 -2.17 42.11
CA ASP A 719 -35.17 -0.79 41.64
C ASP A 719 -36.63 -0.32 41.69
N ILE A 720 -37.58 -1.15 41.24
CA ILE A 720 -39.02 -0.85 41.34
C ILE A 720 -39.45 -0.77 42.81
N ALA A 721 -39.07 -1.76 43.62
CA ALA A 721 -39.39 -1.78 45.05
C ALA A 721 -38.84 -0.56 45.80
N LYS A 722 -37.66 -0.06 45.40
CA LYS A 722 -37.04 1.16 45.95
C LYS A 722 -37.73 2.43 45.46
N ALA A 723 -38.00 2.54 44.15
CA ALA A 723 -38.66 3.70 43.56
C ALA A 723 -40.07 3.95 44.11
N VAL A 724 -40.80 2.86 44.41
CA VAL A 724 -42.18 2.91 44.95
C VAL A 724 -42.22 2.90 46.49
N ASN A 725 -41.07 2.80 47.18
CA ASN A 725 -40.96 2.64 48.64
C ASN A 725 -41.78 1.44 49.17
N TYR A 726 -41.61 0.28 48.53
CA TYR A 726 -42.33 -0.95 48.85
C TYR A 726 -42.05 -1.43 50.29
N PRO A 727 -43.08 -1.66 51.14
CA PRO A 727 -42.89 -2.05 52.55
C PRO A 727 -42.09 -3.34 52.77
N GLY A 728 -42.06 -4.24 51.79
CA GLY A 728 -41.31 -5.49 51.84
C GLY A 728 -39.88 -5.42 51.30
N PHE A 729 -39.33 -4.23 51.02
CA PHE A 729 -38.01 -4.07 50.38
C PHE A 729 -36.88 -4.83 51.09
N ASP A 730 -36.79 -4.73 52.42
CA ASP A 730 -35.73 -5.42 53.19
C ASP A 730 -35.86 -6.94 53.12
N GLN A 731 -37.08 -7.48 53.07
CA GLN A 731 -37.33 -8.91 52.91
C GLN A 731 -36.97 -9.39 51.50
N LEU A 732 -37.34 -8.60 50.48
CA LEU A 732 -36.97 -8.84 49.08
C LEU A 732 -35.46 -8.89 48.91
N LYS A 733 -34.75 -7.93 49.53
CA LYS A 733 -33.29 -7.84 49.51
C LYS A 733 -32.61 -8.96 50.28
N ALA A 734 -33.13 -9.35 51.45
CA ALA A 734 -32.63 -10.49 52.22
C ALA A 734 -32.81 -11.82 51.45
N ASN A 735 -33.94 -11.98 50.75
CA ASN A 735 -34.16 -13.12 49.85
C ASN A 735 -33.14 -13.12 48.70
N TYR A 736 -32.86 -11.96 48.07
CA TYR A 736 -31.86 -11.88 47.01
C TYR A 736 -30.44 -12.23 47.52
N TYR A 737 -30.01 -11.68 48.66
CA TYR A 737 -28.74 -12.07 49.30
C TYR A 737 -28.66 -13.58 49.56
N ARG A 738 -29.75 -14.20 50.04
CA ARG A 738 -29.82 -15.65 50.24
C ARG A 738 -29.64 -16.41 48.93
N THR A 739 -30.36 -16.03 47.88
CA THR A 739 -30.19 -16.60 46.53
C THR A 739 -28.75 -16.45 46.04
N LEU A 740 -28.11 -15.30 46.21
CA LEU A 740 -26.73 -15.09 45.82
C LEU A 740 -25.77 -16.03 46.56
N PHE A 741 -25.91 -16.20 47.88
CA PHE A 741 -25.09 -17.13 48.66
C PHE A 741 -25.37 -18.60 48.31
N ASP A 742 -26.63 -19.00 48.15
CA ASP A 742 -27.02 -20.36 47.77
C ASP A 742 -26.50 -20.73 46.36
N THR A 743 -26.38 -19.74 45.45
CA THR A 743 -25.78 -19.92 44.12
C THR A 743 -24.26 -19.68 44.04
N GLY A 744 -23.60 -19.34 45.16
CA GLY A 744 -22.15 -19.06 45.20
C GLY A 744 -21.71 -17.74 44.52
N GLN A 745 -22.63 -16.80 44.30
CA GLN A 745 -22.38 -15.50 43.65
C GLN A 745 -21.86 -14.44 44.64
N ASP A 746 -20.87 -14.81 45.46
CA ASP A 746 -20.30 -13.99 46.54
C ASP A 746 -19.85 -12.59 46.06
N ALA A 747 -19.37 -12.46 44.81
CA ALA A 747 -18.94 -11.18 44.25
C ALA A 747 -20.09 -10.19 44.00
N LYS A 748 -21.27 -10.65 43.54
CA LYS A 748 -22.45 -9.79 43.37
C LYS A 748 -23.05 -9.42 44.73
N ALA A 749 -22.95 -10.32 45.72
CA ALA A 749 -23.27 -9.98 47.11
C ALA A 749 -22.33 -8.91 47.68
N ALA A 750 -21.04 -8.90 47.30
CA ALA A 750 -20.10 -7.83 47.66
C ALA A 750 -20.47 -6.47 47.04
N GLU A 751 -20.90 -6.44 45.76
CA GLU A 751 -21.38 -5.22 45.10
C GLU A 751 -22.58 -4.60 45.84
N LEU A 752 -23.56 -5.41 46.23
CA LEU A 752 -24.70 -4.95 47.05
C LEU A 752 -24.25 -4.44 48.43
N LYS A 753 -23.24 -5.08 49.03
CA LYS A 753 -22.67 -4.64 50.31
C LYS A 753 -21.95 -3.28 50.20
N ILE A 754 -21.31 -2.98 49.07
CA ILE A 754 -20.77 -1.64 48.79
C ILE A 754 -21.90 -0.61 48.66
N ALA A 755 -22.99 -0.94 47.96
CA ALA A 755 -24.16 -0.07 47.87
C ALA A 755 -24.82 0.21 49.24
N ASP A 756 -24.63 -0.70 50.20
CA ASP A 756 -25.09 -0.59 51.60
C ASP A 756 -24.10 0.15 52.51
N GLY A 757 -22.91 0.50 52.02
CA GLY A 757 -21.83 1.12 52.80
C GLY A 757 -21.01 0.16 53.67
N ASP A 758 -21.26 -1.14 53.59
CA ASP A 758 -20.51 -2.19 54.33
C ASP A 758 -19.29 -2.64 53.51
N VAL A 759 -18.31 -1.75 53.42
CA VAL A 759 -17.06 -1.93 52.66
C VAL A 759 -16.25 -3.10 53.20
N ALA A 760 -16.16 -3.26 54.53
CA ALA A 760 -15.42 -4.35 55.17
C ALA A 760 -16.05 -5.72 54.87
N GLY A 761 -17.38 -5.83 54.93
CA GLY A 761 -18.12 -7.02 54.49
C GLY A 761 -17.86 -7.35 53.03
N ALA A 762 -17.89 -6.34 52.14
CA ALA A 762 -17.62 -6.52 50.71
C ALA A 762 -16.20 -7.03 50.42
N VAL A 763 -15.16 -6.49 51.08
CA VAL A 763 -13.77 -6.98 50.95
C VAL A 763 -13.70 -8.47 51.33
N SER A 764 -14.30 -8.87 52.45
CA SER A 764 -14.30 -10.27 52.89
C SER A 764 -14.98 -11.22 51.87
N LEU A 765 -16.06 -10.77 51.23
CA LEU A 765 -16.77 -11.51 50.20
C LEU A 765 -15.97 -11.61 48.89
N TYR A 766 -15.26 -10.55 48.47
CA TYR A 766 -14.36 -10.62 47.31
C TYR A 766 -13.16 -11.53 47.54
N MET A 767 -12.60 -11.56 48.76
CA MET A 767 -11.53 -12.49 49.14
C MET A 767 -12.02 -13.95 49.06
N LYS A 768 -13.21 -14.24 49.61
CA LYS A 768 -13.89 -15.54 49.49
C LYS A 768 -14.17 -15.91 48.02
N ALA A 769 -14.62 -14.96 47.21
CA ALA A 769 -14.89 -15.12 45.78
C ALA A 769 -13.62 -15.27 44.90
N LYS A 770 -12.42 -15.26 45.50
CA LYS A 770 -11.12 -15.26 44.81
C LYS A 770 -10.96 -14.12 43.80
N LYS A 771 -11.44 -12.92 44.16
CA LYS A 771 -11.29 -11.69 43.37
C LYS A 771 -10.45 -10.64 44.11
N PRO A 772 -9.14 -10.92 44.33
CA PRO A 772 -8.30 -10.08 45.19
C PRO A 772 -8.05 -8.66 44.66
N VAL A 773 -8.17 -8.42 43.34
CA VAL A 773 -8.09 -7.06 42.77
C VAL A 773 -9.29 -6.20 43.19
N GLN A 774 -10.51 -6.74 43.10
CA GLN A 774 -11.71 -6.04 43.56
C GLN A 774 -11.70 -5.84 45.09
N ALA A 775 -11.17 -6.83 45.84
CA ALA A 775 -10.92 -6.69 47.27
C ALA A 775 -9.94 -5.55 47.58
N LEU A 776 -8.83 -5.44 46.83
CA LEU A 776 -7.84 -4.37 46.98
C LEU A 776 -8.41 -2.99 46.67
N GLU A 777 -9.09 -2.83 45.53
CA GLU A 777 -9.71 -1.55 45.14
C GLU A 777 -10.75 -1.09 46.17
N THR A 778 -11.55 -2.03 46.67
CA THR A 778 -12.54 -1.77 47.73
C THR A 778 -11.85 -1.38 49.05
N ALA A 779 -10.77 -2.08 49.45
CA ALA A 779 -10.00 -1.75 50.66
C ALA A 779 -9.25 -0.41 50.54
N LEU A 780 -8.77 -0.02 49.35
CA LEU A 780 -8.13 1.27 49.10
C LEU A 780 -9.13 2.45 49.09
N SER A 781 -10.43 2.18 48.90
CA SER A 781 -11.48 3.20 48.96
C SER A 781 -11.76 3.69 50.40
N ASP A 782 -11.46 2.86 51.40
CA ASP A 782 -11.63 3.17 52.82
C ASP A 782 -10.26 3.38 53.49
N SER A 783 -10.04 4.59 54.01
CA SER A 783 -8.79 4.96 54.71
C SER A 783 -8.54 4.11 55.98
N SER A 784 -9.56 3.51 56.60
CA SER A 784 -9.38 2.61 57.73
C SER A 784 -8.83 1.24 57.29
N LEU A 785 -9.42 0.64 56.26
CA LEU A 785 -9.01 -0.66 55.70
C LEU A 785 -7.65 -0.58 54.99
N SER A 786 -7.38 0.53 54.28
CA SER A 786 -6.10 0.75 53.59
C SER A 786 -4.89 0.85 54.53
N ASN A 787 -5.11 1.08 55.84
CA ASN A 787 -4.06 1.12 56.86
C ASN A 787 -3.95 -0.20 57.66
N ASP A 788 -4.85 -1.18 57.44
CA ASP A 788 -4.75 -2.50 58.05
C ASP A 788 -3.70 -3.34 57.33
N HIS A 789 -2.50 -3.38 57.92
CA HIS A 789 -1.37 -4.15 57.41
C HIS A 789 -1.64 -5.66 57.34
N GLN A 790 -2.50 -6.23 58.19
CA GLN A 790 -2.81 -7.66 58.17
C GLN A 790 -3.79 -7.99 57.04
N LEU A 791 -4.82 -7.17 56.84
CA LEU A 791 -5.73 -7.27 55.71
C LEU A 791 -4.96 -7.11 54.39
N MET A 792 -4.14 -6.06 54.25
CA MET A 792 -3.34 -5.80 53.06
C MET A 792 -2.32 -6.92 52.78
N ALA A 793 -1.67 -7.49 53.80
CA ALA A 793 -0.81 -8.67 53.62
C ALA A 793 -1.58 -9.90 53.11
N SER A 794 -2.82 -10.11 53.57
CA SER A 794 -3.65 -11.23 53.11
C SER A 794 -4.09 -11.05 51.65
N ILE A 795 -4.45 -9.83 51.25
CA ILE A 795 -4.76 -9.45 49.87
C ILE A 795 -3.52 -9.65 48.98
N ALA A 796 -2.34 -9.19 49.41
CA ALA A 796 -1.08 -9.37 48.70
C ALA A 796 -0.72 -10.85 48.48
N SER A 797 -0.87 -11.68 49.52
CA SER A 797 -0.64 -13.13 49.41
C SER A 797 -1.62 -13.80 48.44
N GLN A 798 -2.90 -13.39 48.45
CA GLN A 798 -3.88 -13.92 47.50
C GLN A 798 -3.64 -13.42 46.06
N LEU A 799 -3.11 -12.20 45.87
CA LEU A 799 -2.66 -11.71 44.56
C LEU A 799 -1.49 -12.56 44.03
N MET A 800 -0.50 -12.88 44.87
CA MET A 800 0.61 -13.78 44.50
C MET A 800 0.11 -15.19 44.12
N GLN A 801 -0.81 -15.77 44.92
CA GLN A 801 -1.44 -17.07 44.61
C GLN A 801 -2.29 -17.03 43.33
N SER A 802 -2.74 -15.85 42.92
CA SER A 802 -3.50 -15.64 41.67
C SER A 802 -2.60 -15.28 40.48
N HIS A 803 -1.27 -15.29 40.65
CA HIS A 803 -0.27 -14.83 39.68
C HIS A 803 -0.42 -13.36 39.23
N ILE A 804 -1.05 -12.51 40.05
CA ILE A 804 -1.22 -11.06 39.78
C ILE A 804 -0.10 -10.28 40.48
N TYR A 805 1.12 -10.49 39.99
CA TYR A 805 2.33 -10.04 40.67
C TYR A 805 2.51 -8.52 40.72
N ASP A 806 2.13 -7.77 39.67
CA ASP A 806 2.30 -6.31 39.65
C ASP A 806 1.54 -5.60 40.77
N LYS A 807 0.31 -6.05 41.04
CA LYS A 807 -0.53 -5.48 42.10
C LYS A 807 -0.09 -5.96 43.49
N ALA A 808 0.46 -7.17 43.59
CA ALA A 808 1.13 -7.61 44.82
C ALA A 808 2.38 -6.76 45.10
N GLY A 809 3.21 -6.49 44.09
CA GLY A 809 4.40 -5.64 44.19
C GLY A 809 4.09 -4.20 44.61
N GLU A 810 3.13 -3.55 43.93
CA GLU A 810 2.65 -2.19 44.29
C GLU A 810 2.12 -2.13 45.74
N LEU A 811 1.45 -3.20 46.19
CA LEU A 811 0.91 -3.30 47.55
C LEU A 811 2.01 -3.50 48.60
N TYR A 812 2.98 -4.40 48.35
CA TYR A 812 4.14 -4.57 49.22
C TYR A 812 5.02 -3.33 49.27
N GLU A 813 5.15 -2.59 48.17
CA GLU A 813 5.84 -1.29 48.12
C GLU A 813 5.14 -0.24 49.00
N HIS A 814 3.80 -0.17 48.97
CA HIS A 814 3.02 0.66 49.89
C HIS A 814 3.19 0.25 51.36
N MET A 815 3.25 -1.07 51.63
CA MET A 815 3.54 -1.64 52.96
C MET A 815 5.02 -1.48 53.38
N ARG A 816 5.91 -1.04 52.48
CA ARG A 816 7.37 -0.93 52.65
C ARG A 816 8.12 -2.27 52.82
N ASP A 817 7.51 -3.37 52.38
CA ASP A 817 8.13 -4.69 52.31
C ASP A 817 8.85 -4.84 50.95
N PHE A 818 9.96 -4.12 50.80
CA PHE A 818 10.65 -3.99 49.51
C PHE A 818 11.23 -5.32 49.01
N GLU A 819 11.55 -6.27 49.90
CA GLU A 819 12.07 -7.57 49.50
C GLU A 819 11.00 -8.43 48.81
N LYS A 820 9.78 -8.50 49.38
CA LYS A 820 8.65 -9.18 48.70
C LYS A 820 8.17 -8.41 47.47
N ALA A 821 8.26 -7.09 47.47
CA ALA A 821 7.94 -6.29 46.28
C ALA A 821 8.89 -6.60 45.11
N LEU A 822 10.20 -6.71 45.38
CA LEU A 822 11.20 -7.15 44.39
C LEU A 822 10.93 -8.58 43.89
N GLU A 823 10.63 -9.52 44.80
CA GLU A 823 10.27 -10.90 44.44
C GLU A 823 9.02 -10.92 43.53
N CYS A 824 7.99 -10.12 43.85
CA CYS A 824 6.80 -9.98 43.02
C CYS A 824 7.15 -9.40 41.64
N TYR A 825 7.85 -8.28 41.54
CA TYR A 825 8.19 -7.68 40.24
C TYR A 825 9.10 -8.59 39.38
N THR A 826 9.96 -9.40 40.01
CA THR A 826 10.79 -10.39 39.30
C THR A 826 9.94 -11.56 38.78
N ASN A 827 9.08 -12.14 39.63
CA ASN A 827 8.16 -13.21 39.24
C ASN A 827 7.10 -12.75 38.21
N GLY A 828 6.73 -11.47 38.25
CA GLY A 828 5.85 -10.81 37.28
C GLY A 828 6.54 -10.34 36.00
N GLN A 829 7.85 -10.61 35.84
CA GLN A 829 8.66 -10.19 34.69
C GLN A 829 8.70 -8.66 34.45
N THR A 830 8.28 -7.85 35.42
CA THR A 830 8.31 -6.39 35.36
C THR A 830 9.64 -5.81 35.86
N PHE A 831 10.73 -6.29 35.26
CA PHE A 831 12.12 -5.93 35.56
C PHE A 831 12.37 -4.42 35.66
N ASN A 832 11.73 -3.61 34.80
CA ASN A 832 11.74 -2.14 34.88
C ASN A 832 11.44 -1.59 36.29
N LYS A 833 10.38 -2.10 36.95
CA LYS A 833 10.01 -1.71 38.31
C LYS A 833 10.94 -2.34 39.34
N ALA A 834 11.29 -3.62 39.16
CA ALA A 834 12.22 -4.33 40.03
C ALA A 834 13.57 -3.59 40.15
N ILE A 835 14.12 -3.13 39.03
CA ILE A 835 15.42 -2.43 38.97
C ILE A 835 15.32 -1.02 39.55
N GLN A 836 14.24 -0.27 39.27
CA GLN A 836 14.02 1.04 39.91
C GLN A 836 13.94 0.91 41.44
N LEU A 837 13.27 -0.12 41.94
CA LEU A 837 13.20 -0.42 43.37
C LEU A 837 14.55 -0.91 43.92
N ALA A 838 15.26 -1.79 43.21
CA ALA A 838 16.57 -2.31 43.60
C ALA A 838 17.62 -1.20 43.68
N ARG A 839 17.65 -0.26 42.72
CA ARG A 839 18.54 0.92 42.76
C ARG A 839 18.36 1.78 44.02
N PHE A 840 17.22 1.69 44.71
CA PHE A 840 16.97 2.36 46.00
C PHE A 840 17.15 1.44 47.22
N ALA A 841 16.64 0.20 47.17
CA ALA A 841 16.52 -0.68 48.33
C ALA A 841 17.56 -1.82 48.40
N ALA A 842 18.09 -2.26 47.27
CA ALA A 842 19.01 -3.40 47.14
C ALA A 842 19.95 -3.25 45.92
N PRO A 843 20.88 -2.26 45.91
CA PRO A 843 21.70 -1.96 44.73
C PRO A 843 22.56 -3.13 44.25
N GLU A 844 22.94 -4.03 45.16
CA GLU A 844 23.69 -5.26 44.87
C GLU A 844 22.93 -6.25 43.98
N LYS A 845 21.59 -6.20 43.98
CA LYS A 845 20.74 -7.05 43.11
C LYS A 845 20.61 -6.49 41.69
N VAL A 846 20.97 -5.23 41.44
CA VAL A 846 20.75 -4.56 40.13
C VAL A 846 21.45 -5.30 38.99
N VAL A 847 22.74 -5.63 39.13
CA VAL A 847 23.51 -6.33 38.07
C VAL A 847 22.87 -7.68 37.71
N SER A 848 22.41 -8.44 38.70
CA SER A 848 21.73 -9.72 38.46
C SER A 848 20.34 -9.55 37.84
N LEU A 849 19.62 -8.46 38.16
CA LEU A 849 18.33 -8.15 37.56
C LEU A 849 18.46 -7.64 36.11
N GLU A 850 19.49 -6.85 35.78
CA GLU A 850 19.79 -6.47 34.39
C GLU A 850 20.15 -7.73 33.57
N GLU A 851 20.94 -8.67 34.12
CA GLU A 851 21.24 -9.93 33.43
C GLU A 851 19.99 -10.80 33.22
N GLN A 852 19.16 -10.98 34.25
CA GLN A 852 17.89 -11.72 34.15
C GLN A 852 16.91 -11.08 33.16
N TRP A 853 16.90 -9.74 33.07
CA TRP A 853 16.10 -9.02 32.09
C TRP A 853 16.64 -9.23 30.66
N GLY A 854 17.96 -9.19 30.47
CA GLY A 854 18.59 -9.56 29.21
C GLY A 854 18.23 -11.00 28.78
N ASP A 855 18.34 -11.98 29.69
CA ASP A 855 17.98 -13.37 29.43
C ASP A 855 16.48 -13.53 29.10
N TYR A 856 15.60 -12.79 29.78
CA TYR A 856 14.16 -12.76 29.48
C TYR A 856 13.87 -12.16 28.10
N LEU A 857 14.49 -11.04 27.74
CA LEU A 857 14.35 -10.41 26.42
C LEU A 857 14.83 -11.34 25.29
N VAL A 858 15.92 -12.08 25.50
CA VAL A 858 16.36 -13.14 24.57
C VAL A 858 15.32 -14.25 24.45
N SER A 859 14.65 -14.65 25.53
CA SER A 859 13.59 -15.68 25.47
C SER A 859 12.34 -15.24 24.70
N GLU A 860 12.05 -13.93 24.67
CA GLU A 860 11.00 -13.29 23.85
C GLU A 860 11.48 -12.94 22.42
N GLY A 861 12.75 -13.23 22.07
CA GLY A 861 13.35 -12.93 20.76
C GLY A 861 13.79 -11.47 20.55
N GLN A 862 13.75 -10.63 21.59
CA GLN A 862 14.16 -9.22 21.57
C GLN A 862 15.67 -9.07 21.81
N HIS A 863 16.45 -9.63 20.89
CA HIS A 863 17.91 -9.69 20.98
C HIS A 863 18.55 -8.29 20.98
N ASP A 864 17.99 -7.33 20.24
CA ASP A 864 18.47 -5.95 20.13
C ASP A 864 18.36 -5.17 21.46
N ALA A 865 17.24 -5.30 22.16
CA ALA A 865 17.03 -4.70 23.48
C ALA A 865 17.95 -5.33 24.54
N SER A 866 18.12 -6.65 24.49
CA SER A 866 18.91 -7.41 25.47
C SER A 866 20.38 -7.01 25.53
N ILE A 867 20.98 -6.54 24.43
CA ILE A 867 22.39 -6.12 24.35
C ILE A 867 22.71 -5.08 25.43
N ASN A 868 21.88 -4.03 25.56
CA ASN A 868 22.14 -2.97 26.53
C ASN A 868 22.09 -3.49 27.98
N HIS A 869 21.14 -4.38 28.29
CA HIS A 869 21.01 -4.96 29.62
C HIS A 869 22.18 -5.91 29.95
N PHE A 870 22.65 -6.70 28.98
CA PHE A 870 23.87 -7.50 29.15
C PHE A 870 25.13 -6.64 29.31
N LEU A 871 25.20 -5.48 28.64
CA LEU A 871 26.30 -4.52 28.84
C LEU A 871 26.24 -3.83 30.22
N GLU A 872 25.06 -3.41 30.69
CA GLU A 872 24.88 -2.90 32.07
C GLU A 872 25.18 -3.98 33.13
N ALA A 873 24.92 -5.25 32.82
CA ALA A 873 25.30 -6.41 33.65
C ALA A 873 26.78 -6.84 33.51
N ASN A 874 27.55 -6.23 32.61
CA ASN A 874 28.93 -6.63 32.25
C ASN A 874 29.06 -8.09 31.74
N SER A 875 28.00 -8.66 31.17
CA SER A 875 27.94 -10.01 30.60
C SER A 875 28.27 -9.98 29.10
N LEU A 876 29.52 -9.62 28.77
CA LEU A 876 29.97 -9.31 27.40
C LEU A 876 29.75 -10.46 26.39
N VAL A 877 29.91 -11.72 26.82
CA VAL A 877 29.70 -12.90 25.96
C VAL A 877 28.23 -13.03 25.54
N LYS A 878 27.29 -12.81 26.46
CA LYS A 878 25.86 -12.78 26.13
C LYS A 878 25.50 -11.59 25.26
N ALA A 879 26.11 -10.42 25.51
CA ALA A 879 25.91 -9.22 24.68
C ALA A 879 26.40 -9.43 23.23
N ALA A 880 27.55 -10.08 23.03
CA ALA A 880 28.09 -10.39 21.70
C ALA A 880 27.21 -11.39 20.95
N GLU A 881 26.78 -12.47 21.61
CA GLU A 881 25.86 -13.46 21.02
C GLU A 881 24.51 -12.82 20.66
N ALA A 882 23.95 -11.99 21.53
CA ALA A 882 22.72 -11.23 21.25
C ALA A 882 22.89 -10.26 20.08
N ALA A 883 24.02 -9.55 19.97
CA ALA A 883 24.30 -8.66 18.84
C ALA A 883 24.42 -9.41 17.50
N ILE A 884 24.99 -10.62 17.50
CA ILE A 884 25.02 -11.49 16.31
C ILE A 884 23.62 -11.97 15.93
N GLN A 885 22.80 -12.39 16.90
CA GLN A 885 21.42 -12.83 16.68
C GLN A 885 20.52 -11.68 16.20
N ALA A 886 20.72 -10.47 16.72
CA ALA A 886 20.10 -9.23 16.24
C ALA A 886 20.62 -8.74 14.87
N LYS A 887 21.66 -9.38 14.30
CA LYS A 887 22.36 -8.98 13.06
C LYS A 887 23.02 -7.59 13.14
N GLU A 888 23.32 -7.11 14.34
CA GLU A 888 24.04 -5.85 14.57
C GLU A 888 25.56 -6.06 14.54
N TRP A 889 26.07 -6.59 13.42
CA TRP A 889 27.47 -7.02 13.26
C TRP A 889 28.51 -5.96 13.65
N GLY A 890 28.24 -4.68 13.40
CA GLY A 890 29.11 -3.58 13.80
C GLY A 890 29.21 -3.38 15.31
N LYS A 891 28.13 -3.62 16.07
CA LYS A 891 28.16 -3.63 17.54
C LYS A 891 28.77 -4.92 18.07
N ALA A 892 28.52 -6.06 17.41
CA ALA A 892 29.11 -7.34 17.79
C ALA A 892 30.64 -7.27 17.81
N VAL A 893 31.27 -6.71 16.76
CA VAL A 893 32.73 -6.48 16.75
C VAL A 893 33.16 -5.60 17.94
N GLN A 894 32.52 -4.44 18.15
CA GLN A 894 32.87 -3.53 19.26
C GLN A 894 32.74 -4.15 20.66
N ILE A 895 31.84 -5.11 20.85
CA ILE A 895 31.69 -5.84 22.11
C ILE A 895 32.80 -6.89 22.25
N VAL A 896 33.13 -7.60 21.16
CA VAL A 896 34.19 -8.61 21.12
C VAL A 896 35.58 -7.99 21.30
N ASP A 897 35.83 -6.80 20.75
CA ASP A 897 37.06 -6.01 20.95
C ASP A 897 37.40 -5.78 22.45
N VAL A 898 36.37 -5.78 23.32
CA VAL A 898 36.49 -5.56 24.76
C VAL A 898 36.67 -6.87 25.55
N ILE A 899 36.38 -8.02 24.94
CA ILE A 899 36.56 -9.34 25.57
C ILE A 899 38.05 -9.67 25.66
N GLN A 900 38.55 -9.78 26.88
CA GLN A 900 39.97 -10.06 27.17
C GLN A 900 40.41 -11.49 26.85
N ASP A 901 39.45 -12.43 26.72
CA ASP A 901 39.73 -13.83 26.40
C ASP A 901 39.86 -14.03 24.88
N SER A 902 41.11 -14.15 24.43
CA SER A 902 41.47 -14.36 23.02
C SER A 902 40.81 -15.60 22.40
N HIS A 903 40.56 -16.67 23.16
CA HIS A 903 39.93 -17.89 22.63
C HIS A 903 38.43 -17.67 22.40
N ILE A 904 37.75 -16.95 23.29
CA ILE A 904 36.33 -16.63 23.12
C ILE A 904 36.15 -15.64 21.96
N SER A 905 37.01 -14.62 21.87
CA SER A 905 36.96 -13.63 20.79
C SER A 905 37.23 -14.24 19.41
N SER A 906 38.11 -15.24 19.30
CA SER A 906 38.39 -15.96 18.04
C SER A 906 37.15 -16.63 17.43
N ASP A 907 36.31 -17.30 18.22
CA ASP A 907 35.06 -17.92 17.70
C ASP A 907 34.09 -16.86 17.16
N PHE A 908 33.89 -15.78 17.92
CA PHE A 908 33.04 -14.68 17.49
C PHE A 908 33.56 -14.00 16.23
N TYR A 909 34.86 -13.70 16.15
CA TYR A 909 35.46 -13.13 14.93
C TYR A 909 35.29 -14.05 13.72
N GLY A 910 35.48 -15.36 13.87
CA GLY A 910 35.24 -16.32 12.78
C GLY A 910 33.80 -16.31 12.27
N ARG A 911 32.82 -16.27 13.19
CA ARG A 911 31.37 -16.19 12.86
C ARG A 911 31.00 -14.86 12.19
N ILE A 912 31.53 -13.75 12.68
CA ILE A 912 31.28 -12.40 12.11
C ILE A 912 31.97 -12.25 10.75
N ALA A 913 33.21 -12.74 10.60
CA ALA A 913 33.95 -12.74 9.34
C ALA A 913 33.22 -13.52 8.25
N ALA A 914 32.63 -14.68 8.58
CA ALA A 914 31.82 -15.46 7.65
C ALA A 914 30.59 -14.69 7.12
N HIS A 915 29.95 -13.85 7.94
CA HIS A 915 28.89 -12.97 7.47
C HIS A 915 29.43 -11.92 6.47
N TYR A 916 30.49 -11.19 6.82
CA TYR A 916 31.09 -10.18 5.92
C TYR A 916 31.61 -10.80 4.60
N ALA A 917 32.10 -12.04 4.65
CA ALA A 917 32.48 -12.82 3.47
C ALA A 917 31.27 -13.15 2.56
N THR A 918 30.08 -13.39 3.12
CA THR A 918 28.84 -13.61 2.35
C THR A 918 28.20 -12.33 1.82
N THR A 919 28.49 -11.16 2.42
CA THR A 919 28.00 -9.85 1.95
C THR A 919 29.01 -9.11 1.07
N GLU A 920 30.03 -9.81 0.57
CA GLU A 920 31.10 -9.28 -0.32
C GLU A 920 31.94 -8.12 0.28
N GLU A 921 31.87 -7.88 1.61
CA GLU A 921 32.74 -6.93 2.31
C GLU A 921 34.10 -7.59 2.69
N LEU A 922 34.78 -8.11 1.67
CA LEU A 922 35.93 -9.01 1.81
C LEU A 922 37.08 -8.41 2.64
N ASP A 923 37.34 -7.11 2.50
CA ASP A 923 38.42 -6.42 3.23
C ASP A 923 38.16 -6.33 4.75
N ARG A 924 36.89 -6.40 5.19
CA ARG A 924 36.53 -6.51 6.62
C ARG A 924 36.59 -7.95 7.09
N ALA A 925 36.12 -8.88 6.26
CA ALA A 925 36.20 -10.31 6.54
C ALA A 925 37.64 -10.79 6.69
N GLU A 926 38.59 -10.33 5.85
CA GLU A 926 40.02 -10.64 5.97
C GLU A 926 40.57 -10.28 7.35
N ARG A 927 40.33 -9.05 7.83
CA ARG A 927 40.83 -8.59 9.14
C ARG A 927 40.34 -9.48 10.26
N LEU A 928 39.03 -9.72 10.30
CA LEU A 928 38.40 -10.53 11.33
C LEU A 928 38.82 -12.00 11.26
N TYR A 929 39.03 -12.58 10.06
CA TYR A 929 39.58 -13.93 9.93
C TYR A 929 41.05 -14.01 10.37
N VAL A 930 41.88 -12.99 10.10
CA VAL A 930 43.27 -12.95 10.59
C VAL A 930 43.30 -12.80 12.12
N GLU A 931 42.43 -11.96 12.70
CA GLU A 931 42.26 -11.82 14.16
C GLU A 931 41.70 -13.09 14.80
N ALA A 932 40.84 -13.84 14.10
CA ALA A 932 40.38 -15.17 14.51
C ALA A 932 41.44 -16.28 14.40
N ASN A 933 42.59 -16.00 13.77
CA ASN A 933 43.62 -16.98 13.41
C ASN A 933 43.13 -18.07 12.43
N LEU A 934 42.24 -17.67 11.50
CA LEU A 934 41.58 -18.48 10.47
C LEU A 934 41.99 -18.02 9.06
N GLN A 935 43.30 -17.97 8.80
CA GLN A 935 43.83 -17.43 7.54
C GLN A 935 43.51 -18.33 6.33
N LYS A 936 43.33 -19.64 6.53
CA LYS A 936 42.97 -20.58 5.46
C LYS A 936 41.56 -20.30 4.94
N GLU A 937 40.65 -19.92 5.82
CA GLU A 937 39.28 -19.50 5.53
C GLU A 937 39.24 -18.17 4.78
N ALA A 938 40.10 -17.20 5.15
CA ALA A 938 40.25 -15.93 4.42
C ALA A 938 40.77 -16.13 2.99
N ILE A 939 41.76 -17.02 2.80
CA ILE A 939 42.28 -17.37 1.47
C ILE A 939 41.19 -18.08 0.65
N ALA A 940 40.48 -19.04 1.24
CA ALA A 940 39.37 -19.73 0.60
C ALA A 940 38.22 -18.78 0.19
N MET A 941 37.94 -17.77 1.02
CA MET A 941 37.00 -16.68 0.69
C MET A 941 37.43 -15.93 -0.57
N TYR A 942 38.70 -15.51 -0.68
CA TYR A 942 39.17 -14.79 -1.87
C TYR A 942 39.17 -15.66 -3.14
N ILE A 943 39.58 -16.93 -3.03
CA ILE A 943 39.51 -17.94 -4.11
C ILE A 943 38.05 -18.10 -4.59
N LYS A 944 37.10 -18.25 -3.67
CA LYS A 944 35.67 -18.39 -4.00
C LYS A 944 35.10 -17.18 -4.76
N ASN A 945 35.60 -15.98 -4.45
CA ASN A 945 35.19 -14.73 -5.09
C ASN A 945 36.05 -14.36 -6.34
N ASN A 946 36.90 -15.28 -6.83
CA ASN A 946 37.82 -15.06 -7.96
C ASN A 946 38.82 -13.88 -7.76
N ARG A 947 39.09 -13.44 -6.52
CA ARG A 947 40.11 -12.41 -6.20
C ARG A 947 41.50 -13.05 -6.04
N TRP A 948 42.03 -13.56 -7.14
CA TRP A 948 43.27 -14.36 -7.15
C TRP A 948 44.51 -13.64 -6.62
N ALA A 949 44.64 -12.34 -6.88
CA ALA A 949 45.79 -11.55 -6.41
C ALA A 949 45.81 -11.37 -4.89
N ASP A 950 44.64 -11.16 -4.27
CA ASP A 950 44.52 -11.00 -2.82
C ASP A 950 44.67 -12.33 -2.09
N ALA A 951 44.10 -13.41 -2.64
CA ALA A 951 44.35 -14.77 -2.18
C ALA A 951 45.85 -15.12 -2.20
N TYR A 952 46.59 -14.71 -3.25
CA TYR A 952 48.01 -15.04 -3.41
C TYR A 952 48.88 -14.29 -2.40
N ARG A 953 48.61 -12.99 -2.22
CA ARG A 953 49.25 -12.18 -1.17
C ARG A 953 49.10 -12.85 0.19
N LEU A 954 47.87 -13.22 0.55
CA LEU A 954 47.57 -13.76 1.87
C LEU A 954 48.13 -15.19 2.06
N SER A 955 48.18 -16.00 1.00
CA SER A 955 48.81 -17.32 1.07
C SER A 955 50.35 -17.25 1.14
N GLU A 956 51.00 -16.34 0.39
CA GLU A 956 52.45 -16.14 0.51
C GLU A 956 52.84 -15.66 1.92
N GLU A 957 52.03 -14.80 2.54
CA GLU A 957 52.25 -14.27 3.88
C GLU A 957 52.07 -15.33 4.99
N PHE A 958 51.04 -16.18 4.92
CA PHE A 958 50.66 -17.07 6.03
C PHE A 958 50.88 -18.58 5.81
N LEU A 959 50.85 -19.09 4.58
CA LEU A 959 51.06 -20.53 4.28
C LEU A 959 52.48 -20.81 3.75
N GLY A 960 53.18 -19.77 3.27
CA GLY A 960 54.49 -19.91 2.65
C GLY A 960 54.42 -20.47 1.22
N LYS A 961 55.58 -20.50 0.56
CA LYS A 961 55.66 -20.67 -0.90
C LYS A 961 55.26 -22.07 -1.39
N GLU A 962 55.58 -23.12 -0.65
CA GLU A 962 55.30 -24.51 -1.07
C GLU A 962 53.79 -24.85 -0.98
N GLU A 963 53.13 -24.55 0.14
CA GLU A 963 51.67 -24.74 0.28
C GLU A 963 50.89 -23.81 -0.68
N THR A 964 51.35 -22.57 -0.89
CA THR A 964 50.77 -21.64 -1.87
C THR A 964 50.86 -22.20 -3.28
N PHE A 965 52.02 -22.70 -3.69
CA PHE A 965 52.24 -23.26 -5.02
C PHE A 965 51.29 -24.44 -5.28
N ALA A 966 51.23 -25.41 -4.36
CA ALA A 966 50.38 -26.59 -4.49
C ALA A 966 48.87 -26.24 -4.56
N LEU A 967 48.41 -25.25 -3.78
CA LEU A 967 47.02 -24.78 -3.80
C LEU A 967 46.66 -24.13 -5.15
N TYR A 968 47.57 -23.34 -5.71
CA TYR A 968 47.37 -22.62 -6.97
C TYR A 968 47.48 -23.53 -8.19
N GLU A 969 48.43 -24.49 -8.18
CA GLU A 969 48.58 -25.51 -9.23
C GLU A 969 47.31 -26.36 -9.33
N ALA A 970 46.84 -26.92 -8.21
CA ALA A 970 45.61 -27.72 -8.18
C ALA A 970 44.37 -26.94 -8.68
N LYS A 971 44.27 -25.64 -8.36
CA LYS A 971 43.16 -24.80 -8.82
C LYS A 971 43.27 -24.42 -10.31
N ALA A 972 44.48 -24.21 -10.82
CA ALA A 972 44.73 -23.98 -12.23
C ALA A 972 44.35 -25.21 -13.08
N GLU A 973 44.71 -26.42 -12.63
CA GLU A 973 44.31 -27.68 -13.28
C GLU A 973 42.80 -27.91 -13.27
N GLU A 974 42.10 -27.54 -12.19
CA GLU A 974 40.63 -27.59 -12.12
C GLU A 974 39.98 -26.64 -13.15
N LEU A 975 40.51 -25.43 -13.30
CA LEU A 975 40.03 -24.43 -14.26
C LEU A 975 40.36 -24.81 -15.72
N GLU A 976 41.52 -25.45 -15.96
CA GLU A 976 41.89 -26.05 -17.24
C GLU A 976 40.88 -27.15 -17.64
N GLN A 977 40.52 -28.05 -16.72
CA GLN A 977 39.48 -29.08 -16.94
C GLN A 977 38.08 -28.50 -17.19
N GLN A 978 37.78 -27.33 -16.62
CA GLN A 978 36.53 -26.58 -16.86
C GLN A 978 36.55 -25.75 -18.15
N GLY A 979 37.68 -25.71 -18.89
CA GLY A 979 37.84 -24.88 -20.09
C GLY A 979 37.99 -23.38 -19.81
N ARG A 980 38.19 -22.96 -18.56
CA ARG A 980 38.40 -21.56 -18.14
C ARG A 980 39.87 -21.16 -18.30
N TYR A 981 40.38 -21.31 -19.53
CA TYR A 981 41.81 -21.16 -19.84
C TYR A 981 42.42 -19.80 -19.43
N ALA A 982 41.67 -18.70 -19.53
CA ALA A 982 42.18 -17.38 -19.16
C ALA A 982 42.41 -17.21 -17.65
N ASP A 983 41.57 -17.85 -16.82
CA ASP A 983 41.74 -17.85 -15.36
C ASP A 983 42.89 -18.79 -14.95
N ALA A 984 42.98 -19.96 -15.61
CA ALA A 984 44.11 -20.88 -15.44
C ALA A 984 45.45 -20.25 -15.87
N GLU A 985 45.49 -19.46 -16.95
CA GLU A 985 46.67 -18.68 -17.36
C GLU A 985 47.14 -17.75 -16.24
N GLN A 986 46.23 -16.97 -15.64
CA GLN A 986 46.58 -16.05 -14.55
C GLN A 986 47.20 -16.78 -13.36
N LEU A 987 46.64 -17.93 -12.97
CA LEU A 987 47.17 -18.74 -11.89
C LEU A 987 48.54 -19.35 -12.24
N TYR A 988 48.67 -20.03 -13.38
CA TYR A 988 49.94 -20.60 -13.83
C TYR A 988 51.05 -19.54 -13.98
N VAL A 989 50.71 -18.34 -14.47
CA VAL A 989 51.65 -17.21 -14.54
C VAL A 989 52.01 -16.69 -13.14
N SER A 990 51.06 -16.60 -12.20
CA SER A 990 51.35 -16.14 -10.82
C SER A 990 52.28 -17.08 -10.04
N ILE A 991 52.26 -18.38 -10.32
CA ILE A 991 53.20 -19.35 -9.75
C ILE A 991 54.48 -19.54 -10.60
N GLY A 992 54.66 -18.76 -11.66
CA GLY A 992 55.85 -18.79 -12.51
C GLY A 992 55.91 -19.95 -13.53
N MET A 993 54.83 -20.73 -13.67
CA MET A 993 54.73 -21.85 -14.60
C MET A 993 54.26 -21.42 -16.01
N SER A 994 54.90 -20.42 -16.60
CA SER A 994 54.58 -19.95 -17.96
C SER A 994 54.61 -21.08 -19.01
N ASN A 995 55.54 -22.02 -18.87
CA ASN A 995 55.62 -23.23 -19.72
C ASN A 995 54.36 -24.12 -19.63
N ARG A 996 53.71 -24.22 -18.46
CA ARG A 996 52.47 -25.00 -18.28
C ARG A 996 51.29 -24.29 -18.92
N ALA A 997 51.21 -22.96 -18.80
CA ALA A 997 50.21 -22.14 -19.49
C ALA A 997 50.33 -22.24 -21.02
N VAL A 998 51.56 -22.18 -21.56
CA VAL A 998 51.82 -22.40 -23.00
C VAL A 998 51.38 -23.80 -23.43
N LEU A 999 51.70 -24.83 -22.64
CA LEU A 999 51.31 -26.21 -22.94
C LEU A 999 49.78 -26.43 -22.88
N MET A 1000 49.09 -25.80 -21.93
CA MET A 1000 47.63 -25.80 -21.85
C MET A 1000 46.99 -25.24 -23.13
N TYR A 1001 47.40 -24.04 -23.58
CA TYR A 1001 46.85 -23.47 -24.81
C TYR A 1001 47.22 -24.27 -26.07
N LYS A 1002 48.41 -24.90 -26.10
CA LYS A 1002 48.81 -25.82 -27.16
C LYS A 1002 47.91 -27.05 -27.23
N ASN A 1003 47.60 -27.67 -26.09
CA ASN A 1003 46.70 -28.83 -26.01
C ASN A 1003 45.25 -28.46 -26.39
N ALA A 1004 44.85 -27.20 -26.18
CA ALA A 1004 43.55 -26.66 -26.57
C ALA A 1004 43.49 -26.13 -28.02
N GLU A 1005 44.54 -26.34 -28.84
CA GLU A 1005 44.68 -25.87 -30.23
C GLU A 1005 44.55 -24.33 -30.42
N ARG A 1006 44.71 -23.55 -29.34
CA ARG A 1006 44.58 -22.07 -29.36
C ARG A 1006 45.92 -21.41 -29.69
N ASN A 1007 46.32 -21.52 -30.95
CA ASN A 1007 47.62 -21.09 -31.44
C ASN A 1007 47.92 -19.59 -31.21
N ASP A 1008 46.92 -18.71 -31.32
CA ASP A 1008 47.11 -17.26 -31.07
C ASP A 1008 47.53 -16.96 -29.62
N ASP A 1009 46.96 -17.68 -28.65
CA ASP A 1009 47.33 -17.53 -27.24
C ASP A 1009 48.69 -18.16 -26.92
N VAL A 1010 49.04 -19.26 -27.60
CA VAL A 1010 50.39 -19.83 -27.57
C VAL A 1010 51.42 -18.81 -28.05
N ILE A 1011 51.18 -18.17 -29.21
CA ILE A 1011 52.06 -17.13 -29.76
C ILE A 1011 52.18 -15.96 -28.76
N ARG A 1012 51.06 -15.44 -28.24
CA ARG A 1012 51.03 -14.36 -27.24
C ARG A 1012 51.85 -14.67 -25.98
N LEU A 1013 51.76 -15.90 -25.46
CA LEU A 1013 52.50 -16.31 -24.26
C LEU A 1013 53.98 -16.58 -24.56
N VAL A 1014 54.30 -17.19 -25.70
CA VAL A 1014 55.69 -17.42 -26.13
C VAL A 1014 56.38 -16.09 -26.42
N GLU A 1015 55.75 -15.15 -27.14
CA GLU A 1015 56.31 -13.80 -27.36
C GLU A 1015 56.59 -13.07 -26.04
N LYS A 1016 55.67 -13.15 -25.07
CA LYS A 1016 55.76 -12.43 -23.79
C LYS A 1016 56.78 -13.03 -22.81
N TYR A 1017 56.94 -14.36 -22.77
CA TYR A 1017 57.75 -15.05 -21.75
C TYR A 1017 58.94 -15.86 -22.30
N HIS A 1018 58.92 -16.25 -23.56
CA HIS A 1018 59.86 -17.19 -24.20
C HIS A 1018 60.20 -16.78 -25.64
N GLY A 1019 60.46 -15.48 -25.86
CA GLY A 1019 60.59 -14.90 -27.22
C GLY A 1019 61.68 -15.53 -28.09
N GLU A 1020 62.66 -16.21 -27.49
CA GLU A 1020 63.67 -17.03 -28.18
C GLU A 1020 63.08 -18.20 -28.98
N HIS A 1021 61.92 -18.73 -28.58
CA HIS A 1021 61.21 -19.83 -29.24
C HIS A 1021 60.10 -19.37 -30.19
N LEU A 1022 59.94 -18.06 -30.40
CA LEU A 1022 58.88 -17.50 -31.25
C LEU A 1022 59.03 -17.93 -32.72
N GLN A 1023 60.25 -17.89 -33.26
CA GLN A 1023 60.55 -18.30 -34.63
C GLN A 1023 60.29 -19.80 -34.85
N ASP A 1024 60.73 -20.65 -33.93
CA ASP A 1024 60.47 -22.10 -33.97
C ASP A 1024 58.96 -22.41 -33.86
N THR A 1025 58.24 -21.61 -33.07
CA THR A 1025 56.78 -21.77 -32.89
C THR A 1025 56.03 -21.45 -34.19
N HIS A 1026 56.32 -20.30 -34.82
CA HIS A 1026 55.75 -19.95 -36.13
C HIS A 1026 56.13 -20.98 -37.20
N LYS A 1027 57.37 -21.47 -37.22
CA LYS A 1027 57.81 -22.50 -38.18
C LYS A 1027 57.05 -23.82 -38.03
N ARG A 1028 56.80 -24.28 -36.80
CA ARG A 1028 55.95 -25.46 -36.53
C ARG A 1028 54.51 -25.22 -36.98
N LEU A 1029 53.94 -24.05 -36.73
CA LEU A 1029 52.59 -23.71 -37.16
C LEU A 1029 52.46 -23.67 -38.69
N GLY A 1030 53.49 -23.18 -39.39
CA GLY A 1030 53.60 -23.27 -40.84
C GLY A 1030 53.53 -24.72 -41.35
N MET A 1031 54.29 -25.64 -40.72
CA MET A 1031 54.25 -27.08 -41.04
C MET A 1031 52.87 -27.70 -40.78
N GLU A 1032 52.23 -27.38 -39.65
CA GLU A 1032 50.89 -27.90 -39.32
C GLU A 1032 49.81 -27.39 -40.30
N HIS A 1033 49.88 -26.14 -40.75
CA HIS A 1033 49.00 -25.62 -41.82
C HIS A 1033 49.31 -26.24 -43.19
N GLU A 1034 50.57 -26.52 -43.50
CA GLU A 1034 50.99 -27.19 -44.73
C GLU A 1034 50.48 -28.64 -44.80
N GLU A 1035 50.56 -29.39 -43.70
CA GLU A 1035 49.99 -30.75 -43.59
C GLU A 1035 48.47 -30.75 -43.74
N ARG A 1036 47.79 -29.73 -43.19
CA ARG A 1036 46.34 -29.53 -43.34
C ARG A 1036 45.93 -29.06 -44.75
N GLY A 1037 46.88 -28.56 -45.55
CA GLY A 1037 46.65 -28.03 -46.90
C GLY A 1037 46.26 -26.55 -46.96
N ASP A 1038 46.31 -25.83 -45.83
CA ASP A 1038 46.01 -24.40 -45.72
C ASP A 1038 47.21 -23.54 -46.15
N LEU A 1039 47.62 -23.68 -47.42
CA LEU A 1039 48.89 -23.14 -47.95
C LEU A 1039 49.07 -21.62 -47.72
N ARG A 1040 47.98 -20.83 -47.69
CA ARG A 1040 48.08 -19.38 -47.40
C ARG A 1040 48.36 -19.06 -45.92
N SER A 1041 47.79 -19.82 -45.00
CA SER A 1041 48.10 -19.66 -43.57
C SER A 1041 49.52 -20.15 -43.28
N ALA A 1042 49.94 -21.22 -43.94
CA ALA A 1042 51.33 -21.69 -43.90
C ALA A 1042 52.32 -20.66 -44.47
N GLU A 1043 52.02 -20.01 -45.60
CA GLU A 1043 52.81 -18.90 -46.14
C GLU A 1043 52.99 -17.78 -45.10
N GLU A 1044 51.91 -17.34 -44.46
CA GLU A 1044 51.94 -16.28 -43.46
C GLU A 1044 52.79 -16.66 -42.23
N GLU A 1045 52.62 -17.86 -41.70
CA GLU A 1045 53.38 -18.33 -40.52
C GLU A 1045 54.86 -18.59 -40.84
N TYR A 1046 55.20 -19.14 -42.01
CA TYR A 1046 56.59 -19.28 -42.42
C TYR A 1046 57.28 -17.92 -42.65
N LEU A 1047 56.55 -16.91 -43.15
CA LEU A 1047 57.07 -15.54 -43.25
C LEU A 1047 57.31 -14.92 -41.87
N LYS A 1048 56.39 -15.09 -40.91
CA LYS A 1048 56.60 -14.66 -39.51
C LYS A 1048 57.79 -15.37 -38.85
N ALA A 1049 58.05 -16.63 -39.20
CA ALA A 1049 59.23 -17.37 -38.78
C ALA A 1049 60.54 -16.91 -39.46
N GLY A 1050 60.47 -16.12 -40.52
CA GLY A 1050 61.60 -15.74 -41.36
C GLY A 1050 62.11 -16.84 -42.31
N ASP A 1051 61.42 -17.98 -42.40
CA ASP A 1051 61.81 -19.12 -43.25
C ASP A 1051 61.11 -19.06 -44.62
N ILE A 1052 61.48 -18.05 -45.40
CA ILE A 1052 60.98 -17.83 -46.77
C ILE A 1052 61.26 -19.05 -47.66
N LYS A 1053 62.31 -19.83 -47.36
CA LYS A 1053 62.70 -21.02 -48.14
C LYS A 1053 61.73 -22.18 -47.92
N ALA A 1054 61.25 -22.39 -46.69
CA ALA A 1054 60.16 -23.33 -46.42
C ALA A 1054 58.89 -22.96 -47.20
N ALA A 1055 58.46 -21.70 -47.14
CA ALA A 1055 57.26 -21.22 -47.83
C ALA A 1055 57.33 -21.36 -49.37
N ILE A 1056 58.50 -21.07 -49.97
CA ILE A 1056 58.72 -21.28 -51.42
C ILE A 1056 58.74 -22.77 -51.78
N ASN A 1057 59.38 -23.61 -50.95
CA ASN A 1057 59.46 -25.05 -51.18
C ASN A 1057 58.07 -25.71 -51.10
N MET A 1058 57.23 -25.34 -50.13
CA MET A 1058 55.84 -25.77 -50.00
C MET A 1058 55.06 -25.58 -51.31
N TYR A 1059 55.04 -24.36 -51.85
CA TYR A 1059 54.35 -24.09 -53.12
C TYR A 1059 54.97 -24.84 -54.31
N ARG A 1060 56.29 -25.03 -54.31
CA ARG A 1060 57.00 -25.80 -55.35
C ARG A 1060 56.61 -27.28 -55.34
N GLU A 1061 56.52 -27.90 -54.17
CA GLU A 1061 56.20 -29.33 -54.01
C GLU A 1061 54.73 -29.65 -54.32
N LYS A 1062 53.83 -28.66 -54.21
CA LYS A 1062 52.44 -28.73 -54.70
C LYS A 1062 52.29 -28.31 -56.17
N GLU A 1063 53.38 -28.14 -56.91
CA GLU A 1063 53.43 -27.66 -58.31
C GLU A 1063 52.77 -26.28 -58.56
N MET A 1064 52.57 -25.48 -57.52
CA MET A 1064 51.96 -24.14 -57.57
C MET A 1064 53.01 -23.06 -57.92
N TRP A 1065 53.66 -23.24 -59.06
CA TRP A 1065 54.81 -22.44 -59.50
C TRP A 1065 54.54 -20.94 -59.62
N THR A 1066 53.29 -20.53 -59.90
CA THR A 1066 52.88 -19.12 -59.94
C THR A 1066 53.01 -18.43 -58.59
N ASP A 1067 52.64 -19.12 -57.51
CA ASP A 1067 52.68 -18.60 -56.15
C ASP A 1067 54.09 -18.73 -55.54
N ALA A 1068 54.79 -19.83 -55.81
CA ALA A 1068 56.21 -19.95 -55.50
C ALA A 1068 57.03 -18.79 -56.13
N TYR A 1069 56.76 -18.44 -57.39
CA TYR A 1069 57.45 -17.34 -58.07
C TYR A 1069 56.99 -15.95 -57.58
N ARG A 1070 55.71 -15.78 -57.22
CA ARG A 1070 55.20 -14.57 -56.55
C ARG A 1070 55.98 -14.30 -55.28
N LEU A 1071 56.06 -15.30 -54.40
CA LEU A 1071 56.69 -15.21 -53.08
C LEU A 1071 58.21 -15.02 -53.17
N ALA A 1072 58.86 -15.76 -54.07
CA ALA A 1072 60.30 -15.60 -54.32
C ALA A 1072 60.65 -14.20 -54.84
N ARG A 1073 59.75 -13.58 -55.63
CA ARG A 1073 59.94 -12.21 -56.14
C ARG A 1073 59.65 -11.12 -55.09
N SER A 1074 58.69 -11.32 -54.19
CA SER A 1074 58.37 -10.30 -53.17
C SER A 1074 59.31 -10.35 -51.98
N GLU A 1075 59.49 -11.53 -51.37
CA GLU A 1075 60.23 -11.69 -50.11
C GLU A 1075 61.56 -12.44 -50.29
N GLY A 1076 61.66 -13.34 -51.28
CA GLY A 1076 62.82 -14.23 -51.45
C GLY A 1076 64.10 -13.57 -51.95
N GLY A 1077 64.01 -12.46 -52.68
CA GLY A 1077 65.16 -11.78 -53.30
C GLY A 1077 65.53 -12.32 -54.69
N GLU A 1078 66.47 -11.64 -55.36
CA GLU A 1078 66.75 -11.88 -56.79
C GLU A 1078 67.29 -13.29 -57.09
N GLN A 1079 68.05 -13.89 -56.16
CA GLN A 1079 68.66 -15.22 -56.33
C GLN A 1079 67.59 -16.33 -56.24
N GLU A 1080 66.78 -16.31 -55.18
CA GLU A 1080 65.65 -17.21 -54.99
C GLU A 1080 64.60 -17.05 -56.11
N GLN A 1081 64.32 -15.81 -56.55
CA GLN A 1081 63.45 -15.54 -57.71
C GLN A 1081 63.98 -16.21 -58.98
N LYS A 1082 65.28 -16.07 -59.28
CA LYS A 1082 65.93 -16.74 -60.42
C LYS A 1082 65.85 -18.26 -60.28
N GLN A 1083 66.19 -18.80 -59.11
CA GLN A 1083 66.16 -20.25 -58.85
C GLN A 1083 64.77 -20.85 -59.09
N VAL A 1084 63.69 -20.20 -58.63
CA VAL A 1084 62.31 -20.66 -58.86
C VAL A 1084 61.92 -20.56 -60.34
N ALA A 1085 62.29 -19.48 -61.04
CA ALA A 1085 62.00 -19.33 -62.47
C ALA A 1085 62.68 -20.41 -63.32
N LEU A 1086 63.93 -20.74 -63.00
CA LEU A 1086 64.71 -21.77 -63.68
C LEU A 1086 64.12 -23.16 -63.44
N LEU A 1087 63.76 -23.48 -62.20
CA LEU A 1087 63.12 -24.76 -61.86
C LEU A 1087 61.72 -24.89 -62.50
N TRP A 1088 60.94 -23.80 -62.58
CA TRP A 1088 59.64 -23.78 -63.26
C TRP A 1088 59.79 -23.97 -64.78
N ALA A 1089 60.78 -23.33 -65.40
CA ALA A 1089 61.07 -23.56 -66.82
C ALA A 1089 61.46 -25.01 -67.10
N LYS A 1090 62.24 -25.63 -66.20
CA LYS A 1090 62.66 -27.03 -66.27
C LYS A 1090 61.50 -28.02 -66.07
N SER A 1091 60.51 -27.72 -65.22
CA SER A 1091 59.34 -28.58 -65.05
C SER A 1091 58.36 -28.49 -66.23
N LEU A 1092 58.29 -27.35 -66.92
CA LEU A 1092 57.46 -27.19 -68.13
C LEU A 1092 58.05 -27.83 -69.39
N GLY A 1093 59.37 -27.76 -69.58
CA GLY A 1093 60.04 -28.26 -70.78
C GLY A 1093 59.75 -27.48 -72.08
N GLY A 1094 60.50 -27.80 -73.15
CA GLY A 1094 60.26 -27.35 -74.52
C GLY A 1094 59.96 -25.87 -74.72
N GLU A 1095 59.06 -25.57 -75.67
CA GLU A 1095 58.66 -24.20 -76.00
C GLU A 1095 57.98 -23.47 -74.83
N ALA A 1096 57.34 -24.19 -73.91
CA ALA A 1096 56.65 -23.60 -72.77
C ALA A 1096 57.66 -23.00 -71.78
N GLY A 1097 58.72 -23.74 -71.45
CA GLY A 1097 59.85 -23.24 -70.65
C GLY A 1097 60.54 -22.04 -71.30
N VAL A 1098 60.80 -22.08 -72.62
CA VAL A 1098 61.39 -20.95 -73.36
C VAL A 1098 60.50 -19.70 -73.33
N LYS A 1099 59.18 -19.85 -73.54
CA LYS A 1099 58.23 -18.73 -73.47
C LYS A 1099 58.17 -18.11 -72.07
N LEU A 1100 58.25 -18.93 -71.02
CA LEU A 1100 58.30 -18.47 -69.63
C LEU A 1100 59.61 -17.70 -69.33
N LEU A 1101 60.77 -18.25 -69.70
CA LEU A 1101 62.07 -17.61 -69.47
C LEU A 1101 62.21 -16.30 -70.25
N ASN A 1102 61.70 -16.24 -71.49
CA ASN A 1102 61.64 -14.99 -72.27
C ASN A 1102 60.72 -13.95 -71.61
N LYS A 1103 59.56 -14.37 -71.05
CA LYS A 1103 58.67 -13.47 -70.31
C LYS A 1103 59.33 -12.85 -69.08
N PHE A 1104 60.29 -13.55 -68.46
CA PHE A 1104 61.06 -13.04 -67.32
C PHE A 1104 62.43 -12.45 -67.71
N GLY A 1105 62.81 -12.46 -69.00
CA GLY A 1105 64.10 -11.97 -69.49
C GLY A 1105 65.31 -12.88 -69.19
N MET A 1106 65.08 -14.05 -68.60
CA MET A 1106 66.12 -14.92 -68.01
C MET A 1106 66.60 -16.04 -68.96
N LEU A 1107 66.22 -16.05 -70.25
CA LEU A 1107 66.56 -17.16 -71.16
C LEU A 1107 68.08 -17.39 -71.30
N ASN A 1108 68.86 -16.32 -71.41
CA ASN A 1108 70.32 -16.42 -71.50
C ASN A 1108 70.93 -16.91 -70.17
N GLU A 1109 70.51 -16.33 -69.05
CA GLU A 1109 70.96 -16.74 -67.70
C GLU A 1109 70.62 -18.21 -67.42
N ALA A 1110 69.48 -18.70 -67.92
CA ALA A 1110 69.09 -20.10 -67.82
C ALA A 1110 69.98 -21.05 -68.62
N ILE A 1111 70.30 -20.68 -69.87
CA ILE A 1111 71.19 -21.47 -70.73
C ILE A 1111 72.58 -21.57 -70.08
N ASP A 1112 73.09 -20.47 -69.54
CA ASP A 1112 74.41 -20.43 -68.89
C ASP A 1112 74.40 -21.28 -67.60
N HIS A 1113 73.42 -21.07 -66.70
CA HIS A 1113 73.25 -21.85 -65.45
C HIS A 1113 73.06 -23.36 -65.69
N PHE A 1114 72.22 -23.77 -66.65
CA PHE A 1114 72.03 -25.22 -66.94
C PHE A 1114 73.23 -25.85 -67.65
N SER A 1115 74.07 -25.07 -68.32
CA SER A 1115 75.35 -25.51 -68.87
C SER A 1115 76.42 -25.67 -67.77
N GLU A 1116 76.44 -24.77 -66.79
CA GLU A 1116 77.35 -24.83 -65.63
C GLU A 1116 77.04 -26.01 -64.69
N ILE A 1117 75.75 -26.30 -64.44
CA ILE A 1117 75.30 -27.45 -63.63
C ILE A 1117 75.48 -28.79 -64.38
N GLY A 1118 75.77 -28.77 -65.69
CA GLY A 1118 75.98 -29.97 -66.49
C GLY A 1118 74.71 -30.66 -66.98
N THR A 1119 73.55 -30.01 -66.86
CA THR A 1119 72.27 -30.50 -67.43
C THR A 1119 72.13 -30.10 -68.90
N PHE A 1120 73.07 -30.57 -69.71
CA PHE A 1120 73.24 -30.14 -71.11
C PHE A 1120 72.04 -30.40 -72.00
N ASP A 1121 71.31 -31.51 -71.82
CA ASP A 1121 70.12 -31.84 -72.64
C ASP A 1121 69.09 -30.71 -72.63
N PHE A 1122 68.81 -30.15 -71.44
CA PHE A 1122 67.85 -29.05 -71.29
C PHE A 1122 68.43 -27.70 -71.76
N ALA A 1123 69.73 -27.47 -71.55
CA ALA A 1123 70.40 -26.28 -72.09
C ALA A 1123 70.36 -26.25 -73.64
N PHE A 1124 70.62 -27.40 -74.28
CA PHE A 1124 70.49 -27.58 -75.73
C PHE A 1124 69.04 -27.40 -76.20
N GLU A 1125 68.06 -27.91 -75.46
CA GLU A 1125 66.64 -27.74 -75.77
C GLU A 1125 66.25 -26.24 -75.77
N LEU A 1126 66.61 -25.50 -74.70
CA LEU A 1126 66.38 -24.06 -74.58
C LEU A 1126 67.08 -23.27 -75.72
N ALA A 1127 68.33 -23.58 -76.04
CA ALA A 1127 69.06 -22.89 -77.09
C ALA A 1127 68.55 -23.23 -78.51
N ARG A 1128 68.18 -24.48 -78.80
CA ARG A 1128 67.60 -24.88 -80.09
C ARG A 1128 66.27 -24.17 -80.37
N LEU A 1129 65.47 -23.96 -79.33
CA LEU A 1129 64.13 -23.38 -79.43
C LEU A 1129 64.10 -21.85 -79.28
N GLY A 1130 65.00 -21.26 -78.48
CA GLY A 1130 64.94 -19.84 -78.12
C GLY A 1130 66.16 -18.97 -78.46
N ALA A 1131 67.37 -19.52 -78.55
CA ALA A 1131 68.61 -18.74 -78.71
C ALA A 1131 69.69 -19.55 -79.47
N LYS A 1132 69.49 -19.75 -80.77
CA LYS A 1132 70.31 -20.67 -81.58
C LYS A 1132 71.78 -20.26 -81.67
N GLU A 1133 72.07 -18.97 -81.56
CA GLU A 1133 73.43 -18.41 -81.49
C GLU A 1133 74.23 -18.88 -80.28
N ARG A 1134 73.59 -19.36 -79.20
CA ARG A 1134 74.28 -19.90 -78.01
C ARG A 1134 74.72 -21.35 -78.15
N LEU A 1135 74.21 -22.12 -79.11
CA LEU A 1135 74.51 -23.55 -79.28
C LEU A 1135 76.02 -23.87 -79.28
N PRO A 1136 76.90 -23.14 -80.01
CA PRO A 1136 78.33 -23.43 -80.00
C PRO A 1136 79.00 -23.22 -78.64
N GLY A 1137 78.43 -22.36 -77.78
CA GLY A 1137 78.91 -22.13 -76.41
C GLY A 1137 78.56 -23.30 -75.48
N ILE A 1138 77.40 -23.93 -75.68
CA ILE A 1138 76.98 -25.13 -74.93
C ILE A 1138 77.82 -26.33 -75.39
N ASP A 1139 78.06 -26.50 -76.69
CA ASP A 1139 78.97 -27.52 -77.22
C ASP A 1139 80.39 -27.36 -76.62
N LEU A 1140 80.86 -26.12 -76.45
CA LEU A 1140 82.14 -25.81 -75.80
C LEU A 1140 82.15 -26.15 -74.31
N ASN A 1141 81.10 -25.82 -73.56
CA ASN A 1141 81.00 -26.12 -72.13
C ASN A 1141 80.78 -27.62 -71.86
N GLU A 1142 80.01 -28.32 -72.71
CA GLU A 1142 79.88 -29.78 -72.65
C GLU A 1142 81.22 -30.46 -72.99
N ALA A 1143 81.96 -29.96 -73.99
CA ALA A 1143 83.29 -30.45 -74.30
C ALA A 1143 84.34 -30.10 -73.23
N ALA A 1144 84.19 -28.98 -72.52
CA ALA A 1144 85.08 -28.58 -71.42
C ALA A 1144 84.85 -29.46 -70.19
N THR A 1145 83.61 -29.63 -69.74
CA THR A 1145 83.27 -30.52 -68.61
C THR A 1145 83.60 -31.98 -68.92
N LYS A 1146 83.32 -32.47 -70.14
CA LYS A 1146 83.80 -33.81 -70.59
C LYS A 1146 85.33 -33.91 -70.64
N LYS A 1147 86.08 -32.81 -70.82
CA LYS A 1147 87.55 -32.80 -70.76
C LYS A 1147 88.11 -32.71 -69.33
N GLU A 1148 87.47 -31.99 -68.42
CA GLU A 1148 87.86 -31.95 -66.99
C GLU A 1148 87.68 -33.34 -66.33
N VAL A 1149 86.65 -34.08 -66.71
CA VAL A 1149 86.45 -35.50 -66.33
C VAL A 1149 87.53 -36.43 -66.91
N ILE A 1150 88.25 -36.02 -67.97
CA ILE A 1150 89.33 -36.80 -68.59
C ILE A 1150 90.72 -36.43 -68.01
N TRP A 1151 90.92 -35.23 -67.48
CA TRP A 1151 92.21 -34.77 -66.90
C TRP A 1151 92.36 -35.04 -65.39
N THR A 1152 91.36 -35.64 -64.73
CA THR A 1152 91.38 -35.94 -63.28
C THR A 1152 91.62 -37.42 -62.94
N ARG A 1153 92.09 -38.25 -63.89
CA ARG A 1153 92.60 -39.61 -63.63
C ARG A 1153 94.13 -39.69 -63.67
N SER A 1154 94.72 -39.47 -62.49
CA SER A 1154 96.06 -39.86 -61.97
C SER A 1154 97.31 -39.92 -62.87
N PRO A 1155 98.40 -39.28 -62.40
CA PRO A 1155 99.75 -39.85 -62.41
C PRO A 1155 100.08 -40.52 -61.05
N ASP A 1156 100.64 -41.72 -61.10
CA ASP A 1156 100.87 -42.59 -59.94
C ASP A 1156 101.95 -42.12 -58.94
N VAL A 1157 101.89 -42.75 -57.75
CA VAL A 1157 103.01 -43.19 -56.89
C VAL A 1157 104.41 -42.79 -57.36
N ILE A 1158 105.08 -41.88 -56.63
CA ILE A 1158 106.54 -41.91 -56.45
C ILE A 1158 106.91 -41.60 -54.98
N LEU A 1159 107.53 -42.60 -54.35
CA LEU A 1159 108.41 -42.61 -53.15
C LEU A 1159 107.84 -42.39 -51.72
N HIS A 1160 107.93 -43.52 -50.98
CA HIS A 1160 107.95 -43.75 -49.53
C HIS A 1160 106.66 -43.69 -48.71
#